data_AF-A0A8H6XIU0-F1
#
_entry.id   AF-A0A8H6XIU0-F1
#
_cell.length_a   1.000
_cell.length_b   1.000
_cell.length_c   1.000
_cell.angle_alpha   90.00
_cell.angle_beta   90.00
_cell.angle_gamma   90.00
#
_symmetry.space_group_name_H-M   'P 1'
#
loop_
_entity.id
_entity.type
_entity.pdbx_description
1 polymer ?
#
loop_
_entity_poly.entity_id
_entity_poly.type
_entity_poly.pdbx_seq_one_letter_code
_entity_poly.pdbx_strand_id
1 'polypeptide(L)'
;MGYAIASGGIVLIVATYVLLRRGSTIKCIPGPPSPSWVFGNMLQLFLPEEYGDNEFAWLKSFGAVYRLKGCFGQDRLLVADPVALQHILNSPHFEHGPSQKAGIDLLFPEKCVMRAQEKAHKRLRAAMNPGFSGAAVRSFQPIFERAAQKTAEKLEEFSDSPAAVDICPVLSDATLTIVSEASLGHSVQDLDPELAHYNEQLLALGSNQSQNQFLADFLMPKWVLPAALKLPISTGTFNIIRTAKTLANQLGERIIREKVDKARKGEAGEDEKDVFDVLLQLGDSEKRKTTLSVEEISHQTGILLLGGQDTTSNTLAIGFLELARNPEFQDKLRAEIQASSSLGTGAYDSMPLLNAFIKETLRMYPVGFIPERIAKCDTVIPLADEIRTTKGEVITQIPVRKGQILNVGIASYQRLDLRWGENPHEFRPSRWLDGTVAQGQAVGPYANLLTFLGGPRVCLGWRFAVLEMQVFFAELVGNLKTIKNTVIGNPSAKVQLAQDEVFVQTLVQCLNDDPREEDLRIEAAHVIASISYGSEAVLGTLLRCDAPRAFLYAISKFGAEETTALRAAFARGLRALAIAIADTVGPSQWGLREERASIKNEAEAALDYLFQAESLDLYLPLLVDPSPQTRTSIAQLLGFAVRNAEHRTAVSTWLPPEDRLKEVKTKRGWEKTIASANAPNRQGGWVCRNLTSMIYSNDAKVQEAALWGLATIAKDNSTVAAALGKSSTDRDAPSLLAFALTLAKSRSTETQLAACLCATSIIRATSPATSPSTSSHNAHTHTHPTNTHAFPAGADDTSTSTRTVMNVINRIVSAQNESLGNRTKACFVLYYLVTDHPALAFSAYDRGCLAKLAAVLRDITPIAPRAEWEEEEESDGVAGLREAALTAIAALSLFDNTIRRSVTDDLRLLPPIHAALGHRAVGVRYAACQCVRALSRAVAVLRTNIVDSGLGMAVFQIFKKDSGGEGKEEDKRVTAAALAAVCNIVNEFSPLRPIYLDLGLMPRLVKLLSGGDPTLRLSALWAVKNLLSKTSGETKRDVMQCLGWGRLAELLEDADGAVQEQAFHLLRNLSENEAGIEMIFRELGASVLLRHLTGALSAEDDDVVLQATYVLANLSNGAATYQTHLITSSSLLAALRAALAERGPHVRRPAVSAVLELARASTAARRALGEAGGGRDAEADVRWDRCWYGRLPCDHEPFARRGRERIPAGWLACAYGRGREYRAARIVDGR
;
A
#
# COMPACT_ATOMS: atom_id res chain seq x y z
N MET A 1 1.23 46.21 -21.53
CA MET A 1 0.16 47.22 -21.66
C MET A 1 -1.24 46.62 -21.51
N GLY A 2 -1.59 45.51 -22.18
CA GLY A 2 -2.92 44.85 -22.03
C GLY A 2 -3.28 44.39 -20.62
N TYR A 3 -2.33 43.79 -19.87
CA TYR A 3 -2.56 43.38 -18.46
C TYR A 3 -2.77 44.56 -17.50
N ALA A 4 -2.17 45.73 -17.78
CA ALA A 4 -2.32 46.94 -16.96
C ALA A 4 -3.69 47.63 -17.19
N ILE A 5 -4.20 47.58 -18.42
CA ILE A 5 -5.53 48.12 -18.77
C ILE A 5 -6.63 47.22 -18.20
N ALA A 6 -6.46 45.90 -18.26
CA ALA A 6 -7.41 44.94 -17.67
C ALA A 6 -7.47 45.04 -16.14
N SER A 7 -6.32 45.14 -15.47
CA SER A 7 -6.26 45.33 -14.00
C SER A 7 -6.81 46.70 -13.57
N GLY A 8 -6.50 47.77 -14.29
CA GLY A 8 -7.09 49.10 -14.05
C GLY A 8 -8.61 49.12 -14.22
N GLY A 9 -9.14 48.44 -15.23
CA GLY A 9 -10.59 48.28 -15.45
C GLY A 9 -11.28 47.50 -14.32
N ILE A 10 -10.68 46.41 -13.85
CA ILE A 10 -11.19 45.62 -12.72
C ILE A 10 -11.21 46.47 -11.44
N VAL A 11 -10.15 47.22 -11.15
CA VAL A 11 -10.09 48.11 -9.98
C VAL A 11 -11.15 49.20 -10.05
N LEU A 12 -11.39 49.79 -11.23
CA LEU A 12 -12.43 50.81 -11.40
C LEU A 12 -13.84 50.23 -11.24
N ILE A 13 -14.08 49.01 -11.74
CA ILE A 13 -15.36 48.29 -11.59
C ILE A 13 -15.60 47.94 -10.12
N VAL A 14 -14.59 47.41 -9.41
CA VAL A 14 -14.70 47.09 -7.97
C VAL A 14 -14.91 48.37 -7.15
N ALA A 15 -14.17 49.45 -7.43
CA ALA A 15 -14.33 50.73 -6.75
C ALA A 15 -15.73 51.33 -6.98
N THR A 16 -16.23 51.30 -8.22
CA THR A 16 -17.57 51.79 -8.55
C THR A 16 -18.66 50.92 -7.91
N TYR A 17 -18.48 49.58 -7.89
CA TYR A 17 -19.39 48.63 -7.25
C TYR A 17 -19.47 48.84 -5.73
N VAL A 18 -18.32 49.12 -5.08
CA VAL A 18 -18.24 49.44 -3.65
C VAL A 18 -18.88 50.80 -3.34
N LEU A 19 -18.67 51.82 -4.18
CA LEU A 19 -19.23 53.16 -4.01
C LEU A 19 -20.76 53.19 -4.17
N LEU A 20 -21.31 52.43 -5.11
CA LEU A 20 -22.77 52.36 -5.36
C LEU A 20 -23.56 51.69 -4.23
N ARG A 21 -22.90 51.02 -3.28
CA ARG A 21 -23.55 50.26 -2.18
C ARG A 21 -23.41 50.89 -0.79
N ARG A 22 -23.00 52.16 -0.70
CA ARG A 22 -22.64 52.82 0.58
C ARG A 22 -23.77 53.08 1.60
N GLY A 23 -25.03 52.74 1.31
CA GLY A 23 -26.17 52.99 2.20
C GLY A 23 -26.90 51.73 2.69
N SER A 24 -26.33 50.99 3.65
CA SER A 24 -27.01 49.85 4.31
C SER A 24 -27.80 50.30 5.55
N THR A 25 -29.08 49.94 5.61
CA THR A 25 -29.97 50.18 6.77
C THR A 25 -29.78 49.18 7.90
N ILE A 26 -29.08 48.07 7.64
CA ILE A 26 -28.91 46.97 8.60
C ILE A 26 -27.60 47.07 9.40
N LYS A 27 -26.83 48.16 9.31
CA LYS A 27 -25.57 48.33 10.07
C LYS A 27 -25.76 48.30 11.58
N CYS A 28 -26.96 48.61 12.06
CA CYS A 28 -27.33 48.54 13.48
C CYS A 28 -27.58 47.10 13.95
N ILE A 29 -27.68 46.12 13.06
CA ILE A 29 -27.88 44.71 13.42
C ILE A 29 -26.53 44.10 13.85
N PRO A 30 -26.47 43.43 15.03
CA PRO A 30 -25.26 42.76 15.50
C PRO A 30 -24.89 41.58 14.60
N GLY A 31 -23.62 41.16 14.66
CA GLY A 31 -23.14 40.03 13.88
C GLY A 31 -21.63 39.84 14.03
N PRO A 32 -21.09 38.72 13.50
CA PRO A 32 -19.69 38.35 13.69
C PRO A 32 -18.71 39.34 13.06
N PRO A 33 -17.48 39.44 13.58
CA PRO A 33 -16.41 40.16 12.91
C PRO A 33 -16.08 39.50 11.56
N SER A 34 -15.63 40.31 10.60
CA SER A 34 -15.26 39.84 9.27
C SER A 34 -13.78 39.43 9.25
N PRO A 35 -13.44 38.16 9.00
CA PRO A 35 -12.03 37.73 8.96
C PRO A 35 -11.29 38.29 7.74
N SER A 36 -12.00 38.58 6.65
CA SER A 36 -11.42 39.13 5.42
C SER A 36 -12.32 40.19 4.81
N TRP A 37 -11.72 41.21 4.18
CA TRP A 37 -12.48 42.19 3.38
C TRP A 37 -12.94 41.59 2.04
N VAL A 38 -12.13 40.71 1.45
CA VAL A 38 -12.41 40.12 0.12
C VAL A 38 -13.57 39.15 0.20
N PHE A 39 -13.58 38.26 1.19
CA PHE A 39 -14.61 37.22 1.33
C PHE A 39 -15.68 37.54 2.35
N GLY A 40 -15.47 38.51 3.22
CA GLY A 40 -16.35 38.69 4.37
C GLY A 40 -16.34 37.45 5.26
N ASN A 41 -17.52 37.00 5.67
CA ASN A 41 -17.83 35.75 6.35
C ASN A 41 -18.27 34.62 5.38
N MET A 42 -18.19 34.81 4.06
CA MET A 42 -18.75 33.84 3.10
C MET A 42 -18.00 32.50 3.12
N LEU A 43 -16.68 32.49 3.31
CA LEU A 43 -15.93 31.23 3.44
C LEU A 43 -16.34 30.47 4.70
N GLN A 44 -16.51 31.16 5.84
CA GLN A 44 -16.99 30.54 7.09
C GLN A 44 -18.41 29.95 6.96
N LEU A 45 -19.24 30.55 6.10
CA LEU A 45 -20.62 30.11 5.88
C LEU A 45 -20.72 28.93 4.89
N PHE A 46 -19.93 28.93 3.82
CA PHE A 46 -20.04 27.94 2.73
C PHE A 46 -18.99 26.84 2.75
N LEU A 47 -17.88 27.02 3.47
CA LEU A 47 -16.81 26.03 3.67
C LEU A 47 -16.50 25.86 5.16
N PRO A 48 -17.47 25.42 5.99
CA PRO A 48 -17.21 25.16 7.39
C PRO A 48 -16.43 23.83 7.58
N GLU A 49 -15.77 23.67 8.72
CA GLU A 49 -15.07 22.42 9.07
C GLU A 49 -16.08 21.30 9.37
N GLU A 50 -17.05 21.54 10.26
CA GLU A 50 -18.23 20.71 10.41
C GLU A 50 -19.51 21.47 10.05
N TYR A 51 -20.56 20.71 9.73
CA TYR A 51 -21.82 21.28 9.26
C TYR A 51 -22.44 22.24 10.29
N GLY A 52 -22.55 23.52 9.92
CA GLY A 52 -23.27 24.53 10.70
C GLY A 52 -22.52 25.13 11.88
N ASP A 53 -21.25 24.76 12.15
CA ASP A 53 -20.49 25.22 13.33
C ASP A 53 -20.51 26.73 13.53
N ASN A 54 -20.15 27.47 12.47
CA ASN A 54 -20.14 28.92 12.48
C ASN A 54 -21.55 29.49 12.70
N GLU A 55 -22.55 28.95 12.01
CA GLU A 55 -23.95 29.37 12.15
C GLU A 55 -24.48 29.18 13.57
N PHE A 56 -24.16 28.05 14.21
CA PHE A 56 -24.60 27.73 15.56
C PHE A 56 -23.93 28.64 16.60
N ALA A 57 -22.63 28.90 16.46
CA ALA A 57 -21.92 29.84 17.31
C ALA A 57 -22.47 31.27 17.17
N TRP A 58 -22.81 31.68 15.94
CA TRP A 58 -23.40 33.00 15.69
C TRP A 58 -24.84 33.10 16.17
N LEU A 59 -25.65 32.04 16.01
CA LEU A 59 -27.00 31.97 16.54
C LEU A 59 -26.99 32.16 18.07
N LYS A 60 -26.08 31.46 18.77
CA LYS A 60 -25.93 31.60 20.22
C LYS A 60 -25.47 33.00 20.64
N SER A 61 -24.63 33.64 19.84
CA SER A 61 -24.04 34.94 20.19
C SER A 61 -24.92 36.14 19.83
N PHE A 62 -25.71 36.04 18.76
CA PHE A 62 -26.41 37.17 18.15
C PHE A 62 -27.93 36.96 18.00
N GLY A 63 -28.44 35.76 18.27
CA GLY A 63 -29.85 35.42 18.15
C GLY A 63 -30.27 35.01 16.73
N ALA A 64 -31.58 34.88 16.51
CA ALA A 64 -32.15 34.31 15.29
C ALA A 64 -32.00 35.20 14.03
N VAL A 65 -31.51 36.44 14.16
CA VAL A 65 -31.25 37.33 13.04
C VAL A 65 -29.97 38.11 13.30
N TYR A 66 -29.00 37.97 12.39
CA TYR A 66 -27.71 38.66 12.51
C TYR A 66 -27.15 39.11 11.16
N ARG A 67 -26.26 40.09 11.22
CA ARG A 67 -25.61 40.68 10.05
C ARG A 67 -24.32 39.94 9.71
N LEU A 68 -24.17 39.56 8.45
CA LEU A 68 -22.93 39.02 7.90
C LEU A 68 -22.26 40.02 6.97
N LYS A 69 -20.94 39.92 6.85
CA LYS A 69 -20.20 40.55 5.75
C LYS A 69 -20.11 39.58 4.59
N GLY A 70 -20.62 39.99 3.42
CA GLY A 70 -20.34 39.34 2.15
C GLY A 70 -19.04 39.84 1.54
N CYS A 71 -18.72 39.37 0.33
CA CYS A 71 -17.55 39.81 -0.40
C CYS A 71 -17.48 41.34 -0.55
N PHE A 72 -16.28 41.88 -0.46
CA PHE A 72 -16.00 43.33 -0.53
C PHE A 72 -16.75 44.17 0.51
N GLY A 73 -17.03 43.59 1.68
CA GLY A 73 -17.66 44.27 2.81
C GLY A 73 -19.17 44.49 2.68
N GLN A 74 -19.84 43.83 1.74
CA GLN A 74 -21.29 43.90 1.55
C GLN A 74 -22.04 43.51 2.83
N ASP A 75 -22.94 44.35 3.33
CA ASP A 75 -23.81 43.95 4.45
C ASP A 75 -24.92 42.99 3.97
N ARG A 76 -25.01 41.81 4.59
CA ARG A 76 -26.03 40.77 4.36
C ARG A 76 -26.74 40.44 5.66
N LEU A 77 -27.99 39.97 5.59
CA LEU A 77 -28.74 39.53 6.76
C LEU A 77 -28.90 38.00 6.72
N LEU A 78 -28.47 37.28 7.75
CA LEU A 78 -28.85 35.89 7.93
C LEU A 78 -30.09 35.84 8.83
N VAL A 79 -31.12 35.13 8.37
CA VAL A 79 -32.44 35.11 9.01
C VAL A 79 -32.82 33.68 9.33
N ALA A 80 -33.01 33.39 10.61
CA ALA A 80 -33.55 32.14 11.16
C ALA A 80 -34.89 32.35 11.91
N ASP A 81 -35.27 33.59 12.18
CA ASP A 81 -36.53 33.93 12.86
C ASP A 81 -37.76 33.43 12.07
N PRO A 82 -38.71 32.72 12.70
CA PRO A 82 -39.82 32.07 12.00
C PRO A 82 -40.78 33.05 11.33
N VAL A 83 -41.07 34.20 11.95
CA VAL A 83 -41.97 35.23 11.39
C VAL A 83 -41.31 35.93 10.22
N ALA A 84 -40.04 36.29 10.38
CA ALA A 84 -39.24 36.90 9.34
C ALA A 84 -39.11 35.96 8.14
N LEU A 85 -38.80 34.69 8.37
CA LEU A 85 -38.72 33.67 7.32
C LEU A 85 -40.05 33.45 6.61
N GLN A 86 -41.15 33.35 7.35
CA GLN A 86 -42.48 33.22 6.75
C GLN A 86 -42.82 34.43 5.88
N HIS A 87 -42.49 35.64 6.32
CA HIS A 87 -42.67 36.87 5.54
C HIS A 87 -41.80 36.86 4.27
N ILE A 88 -40.50 36.62 4.41
CA ILE A 88 -39.52 36.64 3.30
C ILE A 88 -39.86 35.59 2.23
N LEU A 89 -40.27 34.38 2.64
CA LEU A 89 -40.53 33.28 1.71
C LEU A 89 -41.89 33.38 1.00
N ASN A 90 -42.88 34.07 1.58
CA ASN A 90 -44.21 34.22 0.99
C ASN A 90 -44.43 35.56 0.27
N SER A 91 -43.66 36.59 0.61
CA SER A 91 -43.86 37.94 0.06
C SER A 91 -43.33 38.05 -1.38
N PRO A 92 -44.08 38.71 -2.30
CA PRO A 92 -43.59 39.01 -3.64
C PRO A 92 -42.50 40.10 -3.66
N HIS A 93 -42.18 40.71 -2.51
CA HIS A 93 -41.12 41.71 -2.38
C HIS A 93 -39.71 41.11 -2.41
N PHE A 94 -39.57 39.78 -2.32
CA PHE A 94 -38.28 39.10 -2.35
C PHE A 94 -38.18 38.15 -3.54
N GLU A 95 -37.02 38.13 -4.18
CA GLU A 95 -36.68 37.19 -5.26
C GLU A 95 -35.34 36.49 -5.00
N HIS A 96 -34.91 35.60 -5.89
CA HIS A 96 -33.61 34.95 -5.79
C HIS A 96 -32.47 35.98 -5.79
N GLY A 97 -31.54 35.82 -4.85
CA GLY A 97 -30.35 36.65 -4.80
C GLY A 97 -29.47 36.50 -6.05
N PRO A 98 -28.59 37.48 -6.34
CA PRO A 98 -27.78 37.49 -7.56
C PRO A 98 -26.86 36.27 -7.73
N SER A 99 -26.30 35.74 -6.64
CA SER A 99 -25.37 34.61 -6.68
C SER A 99 -26.14 33.33 -6.96
N GLN A 100 -27.24 33.12 -6.23
CA GLN A 100 -28.13 31.98 -6.46
C GLN A 100 -28.73 32.01 -7.86
N LYS A 101 -29.18 33.18 -8.33
CA LYS A 101 -29.76 33.36 -9.68
C LYS A 101 -28.75 33.00 -10.76
N ALA A 102 -27.49 33.45 -10.63
CA ALA A 102 -26.44 33.10 -11.58
C ALA A 102 -26.18 31.59 -11.65
N GLY A 103 -26.14 30.90 -10.50
CA GLY A 103 -25.99 29.44 -10.45
C GLY A 103 -27.18 28.70 -11.09
N ILE A 104 -28.41 29.14 -10.82
CA ILE A 104 -29.63 28.58 -11.44
C ILE A 104 -29.62 28.79 -12.96
N ASP A 105 -29.26 29.99 -13.43
CA ASP A 105 -29.19 30.31 -14.86
C ASP A 105 -28.11 29.50 -15.59
N LEU A 106 -27.01 29.18 -14.88
CA LEU A 106 -25.91 28.35 -15.35
C LEU A 106 -26.37 26.89 -15.55
N LEU A 107 -26.92 26.29 -14.48
CA LEU A 107 -27.29 24.87 -14.44
C LEU A 107 -28.52 24.56 -15.29
N PHE A 108 -29.56 25.41 -15.23
CA PHE A 108 -30.88 25.04 -15.75
C PHE A 108 -31.28 25.84 -17.00
N PRO A 109 -32.07 25.24 -17.93
CA PRO A 109 -32.62 25.92 -19.09
C PRO A 109 -33.69 26.95 -18.71
N GLU A 110 -34.02 27.86 -19.64
CA GLU A 110 -34.89 29.02 -19.38
C GLU A 110 -36.29 28.65 -18.88
N LYS A 111 -36.88 27.58 -19.42
CA LYS A 111 -38.24 27.13 -19.05
C LYS A 111 -38.26 26.12 -17.90
N CYS A 112 -37.14 25.94 -17.18
CA CYS A 112 -37.09 25.12 -15.97
C CYS A 112 -37.85 25.80 -14.82
N VAL A 113 -38.59 25.03 -14.02
CA VAL A 113 -39.35 25.53 -12.87
C VAL A 113 -38.47 26.25 -11.85
N MET A 114 -37.21 25.82 -11.67
CA MET A 114 -36.27 26.48 -10.75
C MET A 114 -35.88 27.88 -11.22
N ARG A 115 -35.78 28.08 -12.54
CA ARG A 115 -35.36 29.34 -13.15
C ARG A 115 -36.50 30.33 -13.37
N ALA A 116 -37.69 29.81 -13.70
CA ALA A 116 -38.87 30.62 -13.94
C ALA A 116 -39.18 31.56 -12.77
N GLN A 117 -39.74 32.75 -13.07
CA GLN A 117 -40.10 33.76 -12.08
C GLN A 117 -41.60 34.08 -12.13
N GLU A 118 -42.12 34.62 -11.02
CA GLU A 118 -43.46 35.20 -10.90
C GLU A 118 -44.58 34.34 -11.54
N LYS A 119 -45.27 34.88 -12.55
CA LYS A 119 -46.39 34.22 -13.24
C LYS A 119 -45.96 32.93 -13.96
N ALA A 120 -44.76 32.90 -14.55
CA ALA A 120 -44.24 31.72 -15.23
C ALA A 120 -43.97 30.59 -14.24
N HIS A 121 -43.34 30.90 -13.10
CA HIS A 121 -43.14 29.93 -12.02
C HIS A 121 -44.47 29.38 -11.50
N LYS A 122 -45.45 30.25 -11.24
CA LYS A 122 -46.78 29.83 -10.76
C LYS A 122 -47.47 28.89 -11.76
N ARG A 123 -47.40 29.17 -13.06
CA ARG A 123 -47.97 28.30 -14.12
C ARG A 123 -47.25 26.96 -14.19
N LEU A 124 -45.93 26.96 -14.36
CA LEU A 124 -45.13 25.73 -14.47
C LEU A 124 -45.33 24.84 -13.25
N ARG A 125 -45.30 25.43 -12.05
CA ARG A 125 -45.49 24.69 -10.81
C ARG A 125 -46.91 24.11 -10.68
N ALA A 126 -47.94 24.89 -11.03
CA ALA A 126 -49.31 24.39 -11.04
C ALA A 126 -49.49 23.22 -12.02
N ALA A 127 -48.80 23.26 -13.16
CA ALA A 127 -48.84 22.20 -14.15
C ALA A 127 -48.05 20.95 -13.72
N MET A 128 -46.95 21.11 -12.97
CA MET A 128 -46.14 19.99 -12.48
C MET A 128 -46.71 19.31 -11.22
N ASN A 129 -47.42 20.05 -10.36
CA ASN A 129 -47.94 19.54 -9.07
C ASN A 129 -48.69 18.20 -9.13
N PRO A 130 -49.52 17.88 -10.16
CA PRO A 130 -50.23 16.59 -10.22
C PRO A 130 -49.29 15.37 -10.22
N GLY A 131 -48.15 15.45 -10.91
CA GLY A 131 -47.13 14.38 -10.95
C GLY A 131 -46.41 14.16 -9.61
N PHE A 132 -46.53 15.11 -8.68
CA PHE A 132 -45.95 15.04 -7.32
C PHE A 132 -47.04 15.06 -6.23
N SER A 133 -48.29 14.77 -6.61
CA SER A 133 -49.38 14.62 -5.65
C SER A 133 -49.16 13.39 -4.76
N GLY A 134 -49.76 13.34 -3.57
CA GLY A 134 -49.62 12.18 -2.70
C GLY A 134 -50.11 10.87 -3.33
N ALA A 135 -51.10 10.93 -4.24
CA ALA A 135 -51.55 9.76 -4.99
C ALA A 135 -50.52 9.30 -6.04
N ALA A 136 -49.93 10.24 -6.80
CA ALA A 136 -48.90 9.94 -7.79
C ALA A 136 -47.60 9.44 -7.16
N VAL A 137 -47.19 10.02 -6.03
CA VAL A 137 -45.99 9.55 -5.32
C VAL A 137 -46.15 8.11 -4.82
N ARG A 138 -47.34 7.76 -4.33
CA ARG A 138 -47.62 6.38 -3.89
C ARG A 138 -47.59 5.36 -5.03
N SER A 139 -47.88 5.74 -6.28
CA SER A 139 -47.73 4.81 -7.40
C SER A 139 -46.27 4.49 -7.75
N PHE A 140 -45.30 5.27 -7.27
CA PHE A 140 -43.86 4.99 -7.45
C PHE A 140 -43.26 4.12 -6.36
N GLN A 141 -44.01 3.78 -5.31
CA GLN A 141 -43.52 2.94 -4.21
C GLN A 141 -42.84 1.63 -4.67
N PRO A 142 -43.36 0.88 -5.66
CA PRO A 142 -42.68 -0.33 -6.15
C PRO A 142 -41.28 -0.07 -6.71
N ILE A 143 -41.04 1.10 -7.32
CA ILE A 143 -39.70 1.50 -7.80
C ILE A 143 -38.75 1.65 -6.62
N PHE A 144 -39.22 2.28 -5.54
CA PHE A 144 -38.41 2.50 -4.33
C PHE A 144 -38.05 1.17 -3.66
N GLU A 145 -39.02 0.26 -3.54
CA GLU A 145 -38.83 -1.06 -2.94
C GLU A 145 -37.82 -1.90 -3.72
N ARG A 146 -37.96 -1.97 -5.05
CA ARG A 146 -36.97 -2.67 -5.90
C ARG A 146 -35.57 -2.12 -5.77
N ALA A 147 -35.42 -0.79 -5.76
CA ALA A 147 -34.13 -0.13 -5.64
C ALA A 147 -33.51 -0.32 -4.25
N ALA A 148 -34.32 -0.26 -3.19
CA ALA A 148 -33.89 -0.51 -1.82
C ALA A 148 -33.45 -1.97 -1.63
N GLN A 149 -34.21 -2.94 -2.17
CA GLN A 149 -33.85 -4.36 -2.15
C GLN A 149 -32.52 -4.62 -2.87
N LYS A 150 -32.36 -4.11 -4.09
CA LYS A 150 -31.09 -4.21 -4.85
C LYS A 150 -29.93 -3.55 -4.11
N THR A 151 -30.19 -2.49 -3.36
CA THR A 151 -29.18 -1.84 -2.51
C THR A 151 -28.82 -2.72 -1.32
N ALA A 152 -29.80 -3.37 -0.68
CA ALA A 152 -29.57 -4.32 0.40
C ALA A 152 -28.69 -5.49 -0.07
N GLU A 153 -29.02 -6.10 -1.21
CA GLU A 153 -28.25 -7.19 -1.83
C GLU A 153 -26.79 -6.77 -2.10
N LYS A 154 -26.58 -5.59 -2.70
CA LYS A 154 -25.24 -5.04 -2.92
C LYS A 154 -24.48 -4.84 -1.61
N LEU A 155 -25.15 -4.36 -0.56
CA LEU A 155 -24.52 -4.14 0.75
C LEU A 155 -24.21 -5.46 1.47
N GLU A 156 -24.99 -6.51 1.25
CA GLU A 156 -24.68 -7.86 1.74
C GLU A 156 -23.44 -8.46 1.09
N GLU A 157 -23.13 -8.16 -0.19
CA GLU A 157 -21.88 -8.61 -0.82
C GLU A 157 -20.64 -8.14 -0.05
N PHE A 158 -20.74 -7.00 0.65
CA PHE A 158 -19.66 -6.46 1.47
C PHE A 158 -19.67 -6.96 2.91
N SER A 159 -20.68 -7.72 3.36
CA SER A 159 -20.81 -8.13 4.78
C SER A 159 -19.69 -9.06 5.26
N ASP A 160 -19.03 -9.77 4.33
CA ASP A 160 -17.89 -10.65 4.60
C ASP A 160 -16.53 -9.94 4.50
N SER A 161 -16.51 -8.68 4.06
CA SER A 161 -15.28 -7.89 3.92
C SER A 161 -14.94 -7.18 5.23
N PRO A 162 -13.69 -7.24 5.71
CA PRO A 162 -13.24 -6.46 6.87
C PRO A 162 -13.05 -4.97 6.56
N ALA A 163 -13.23 -4.54 5.31
CA ALA A 163 -13.05 -3.16 4.87
C ALA A 163 -14.30 -2.31 5.12
N ALA A 164 -14.11 -1.08 5.56
CA ALA A 164 -15.18 -0.09 5.64
C ALA A 164 -15.74 0.18 4.24
N VAL A 165 -17.07 0.19 4.11
CA VAL A 165 -17.78 0.47 2.86
C VAL A 165 -18.25 1.91 2.89
N ASP A 166 -17.84 2.70 1.90
CA ASP A 166 -18.47 3.98 1.65
C ASP A 166 -19.83 3.74 0.98
N ILE A 167 -20.91 4.03 1.70
CA ILE A 167 -22.28 3.84 1.22
C ILE A 167 -22.75 5.01 0.34
N CYS A 168 -22.05 6.15 0.33
CA CYS A 168 -22.47 7.34 -0.40
C CYS A 168 -22.58 7.07 -1.92
N PRO A 169 -21.61 6.44 -2.61
CA PRO A 169 -21.74 6.09 -4.02
C PRO A 169 -22.91 5.14 -4.29
N VAL A 170 -23.10 4.14 -3.41
CA VAL A 170 -24.15 3.13 -3.56
C VAL A 170 -25.55 3.78 -3.47
N LEU A 171 -25.75 4.66 -2.48
CA LEU A 171 -27.00 5.39 -2.29
C LEU A 171 -27.22 6.45 -3.38
N SER A 172 -26.15 7.09 -3.87
CA SER A 172 -26.22 8.03 -5.00
C SER A 172 -26.69 7.33 -6.28
N ASP A 173 -26.15 6.16 -6.59
CA ASP A 173 -26.60 5.33 -7.71
C ASP A 173 -28.07 4.90 -7.57
N ALA A 174 -28.47 4.47 -6.37
CA ALA A 174 -29.81 4.00 -6.11
C ALA A 174 -30.85 5.12 -6.29
N THR A 175 -30.60 6.29 -5.70
CA THR A 175 -31.48 7.47 -5.81
C THR A 175 -31.53 8.02 -7.24
N LEU A 176 -30.42 7.97 -8.00
CA LEU A 176 -30.42 8.33 -9.43
C LEU A 176 -31.29 7.37 -10.24
N THR A 177 -31.21 6.07 -9.96
CA THR A 177 -32.05 5.05 -10.60
C THR A 177 -33.53 5.33 -10.30
N ILE A 178 -33.87 5.60 -9.05
CA ILE A 178 -35.24 5.87 -8.61
C ILE A 178 -35.82 7.09 -9.29
N VAL A 179 -35.10 8.22 -9.26
CA VAL A 179 -35.63 9.45 -9.83
C VAL A 179 -35.71 9.38 -11.34
N SER A 180 -34.78 8.69 -12.02
CA SER A 180 -34.84 8.50 -13.46
C SER A 180 -35.98 7.56 -13.88
N GLU A 181 -36.17 6.42 -13.22
CA GLU A 181 -37.30 5.52 -13.48
C GLU A 181 -38.65 6.21 -13.20
N ALA A 182 -38.79 6.86 -12.05
CA ALA A 182 -40.06 7.49 -11.69
C ALA A 182 -40.39 8.72 -12.56
N SER A 183 -39.38 9.40 -13.11
CA SER A 183 -39.61 10.59 -13.95
C SER A 183 -39.66 10.32 -15.44
N LEU A 184 -38.80 9.43 -15.95
CA LEU A 184 -38.60 9.15 -17.37
C LEU A 184 -39.13 7.78 -17.80
N GLY A 185 -39.48 6.91 -16.85
CA GLY A 185 -39.91 5.52 -17.09
C GLY A 185 -38.75 4.53 -17.21
N HIS A 186 -37.51 5.01 -17.14
CA HIS A 186 -36.31 4.23 -17.38
C HIS A 186 -35.12 4.78 -16.56
N SER A 187 -34.25 3.86 -16.14
CA SER A 187 -32.95 4.16 -15.52
C SER A 187 -32.05 4.93 -16.49
N VAL A 188 -31.54 6.09 -16.06
CA VAL A 188 -30.61 6.89 -16.88
C VAL A 188 -29.25 6.21 -17.04
N GLN A 189 -28.85 5.41 -16.06
CA GLN A 189 -27.60 4.65 -16.11
C GLN A 189 -27.58 3.64 -17.26
N ASP A 190 -28.76 3.11 -17.63
CA ASP A 190 -28.90 2.17 -18.74
C ASP A 190 -29.13 2.89 -20.07
N LEU A 191 -29.88 4.00 -20.06
CA LEU A 191 -30.24 4.75 -21.26
C LEU A 191 -29.13 5.66 -21.79
N ASP A 192 -28.40 6.32 -20.89
CA ASP A 192 -27.40 7.34 -21.20
C ASP A 192 -26.29 7.34 -20.13
N PRO A 193 -25.37 6.35 -20.17
CA PRO A 193 -24.27 6.25 -19.22
C PRO A 193 -23.36 7.48 -19.20
N GLU A 194 -23.27 8.20 -20.32
CA GLU A 194 -22.51 9.44 -20.42
C GLU A 194 -23.15 10.54 -19.57
N LEU A 195 -24.48 10.72 -19.66
CA LEU A 195 -25.20 11.65 -18.78
C LEU A 195 -25.07 11.27 -17.30
N ALA A 196 -25.16 9.99 -16.96
CA ALA A 196 -24.98 9.53 -15.58
C ALA A 196 -23.60 9.93 -15.04
N HIS A 197 -22.54 9.70 -15.82
CA HIS A 197 -21.17 10.09 -15.46
C HIS A 197 -20.99 11.61 -15.33
N TYR A 198 -21.55 12.41 -16.24
CA TYR A 198 -21.47 13.87 -16.15
C TYR A 198 -22.31 14.45 -15.01
N ASN A 199 -23.44 13.82 -14.65
CA ASN A 199 -24.20 14.19 -13.45
C ASN A 199 -23.37 13.95 -12.19
N GLU A 200 -22.72 12.80 -12.06
CA GLU A 200 -21.82 12.51 -10.93
C GLU A 200 -20.67 13.53 -10.83
N GLN A 201 -20.02 13.85 -11.95
CA GLN A 201 -19.01 14.91 -11.98
C GLN A 201 -19.56 16.28 -11.57
N LEU A 202 -20.81 16.59 -11.95
CA LEU A 202 -21.47 17.84 -11.57
C LEU A 202 -21.75 17.91 -10.07
N LEU A 203 -22.10 16.80 -9.44
CA LEU A 203 -22.25 16.70 -7.98
C LEU A 203 -20.89 16.87 -7.28
N ALA A 204 -19.84 16.23 -7.79
CA ALA A 204 -18.49 16.34 -7.23
C ALA A 204 -17.92 17.77 -7.25
N LEU A 205 -18.36 18.62 -8.20
CA LEU A 205 -18.00 20.05 -8.21
C LEU A 205 -18.56 20.81 -7.01
N GLY A 206 -19.69 20.37 -6.44
CA GLY A 206 -20.28 20.96 -5.24
C GLY A 206 -19.55 20.54 -3.96
N SER A 207 -19.09 19.28 -3.89
CA SER A 207 -18.48 18.70 -2.69
C SER A 207 -17.00 19.05 -2.51
N ASN A 208 -16.25 19.29 -3.60
CA ASN A 208 -14.80 19.53 -3.57
C ASN A 208 -14.42 21.00 -3.85
N GLN A 209 -15.21 21.95 -3.33
CA GLN A 209 -15.00 23.37 -3.63
C GLN A 209 -13.79 23.92 -2.87
N SER A 210 -12.70 24.19 -3.59
CA SER A 210 -11.53 24.88 -3.01
C SER A 210 -11.82 26.37 -2.76
N GLN A 211 -11.07 26.99 -1.83
CA GLN A 211 -11.13 28.45 -1.62
C GLN A 211 -10.88 29.24 -2.91
N ASN A 212 -10.04 28.72 -3.82
CA ASN A 212 -9.73 29.33 -5.11
C ASN A 212 -10.92 29.27 -6.09
N GLN A 213 -11.66 28.15 -6.12
CA GLN A 213 -12.89 28.03 -6.90
C GLN A 213 -13.99 28.94 -6.33
N PHE A 214 -14.13 28.99 -5.00
CA PHE A 214 -15.06 29.90 -4.33
C PHE A 214 -14.77 31.37 -4.67
N LEU A 215 -13.49 31.75 -4.69
CA LEU A 215 -13.04 33.07 -5.11
C LEU A 215 -13.40 33.36 -6.58
N ALA A 216 -13.12 32.42 -7.49
CA ALA A 216 -13.47 32.57 -8.90
C ALA A 216 -14.99 32.77 -9.09
N ASP A 217 -15.81 31.97 -8.40
CA ASP A 217 -17.27 32.08 -8.49
C ASP A 217 -17.78 33.44 -8.01
N PHE A 218 -17.22 33.98 -6.92
CA PHE A 218 -17.67 35.27 -6.36
C PHE A 218 -17.10 36.50 -7.07
N LEU A 219 -15.88 36.43 -7.62
CA LEU A 219 -15.23 37.53 -8.34
C LEU A 219 -15.69 37.68 -9.78
N MET A 220 -16.13 36.60 -10.43
CA MET A 220 -16.56 36.64 -11.82
C MET A 220 -17.82 37.51 -11.98
N PRO A 221 -17.83 38.50 -12.91
CA PRO A 221 -19.03 39.29 -13.16
C PRO A 221 -20.18 38.35 -13.55
N LYS A 222 -21.28 38.39 -12.78
CA LYS A 222 -22.36 37.39 -12.89
C LYS A 222 -23.05 37.34 -14.27
N TRP A 223 -22.91 38.40 -15.08
CA TRP A 223 -23.38 38.43 -16.47
C TRP A 223 -22.41 37.76 -17.47
N VAL A 224 -21.13 37.59 -17.10
CA VAL A 224 -20.11 36.91 -17.92
C VAL A 224 -20.27 35.39 -17.85
N LEU A 225 -20.69 34.84 -16.71
CA LEU A 225 -20.86 33.39 -16.50
C LEU A 225 -21.78 32.72 -17.55
N PRO A 226 -23.02 33.20 -17.82
CA PRO A 226 -23.86 32.63 -18.87
C PRO A 226 -23.31 32.84 -20.29
N ALA A 227 -22.55 33.91 -20.52
CA ALA A 227 -21.92 34.19 -21.82
C ALA A 227 -20.71 33.29 -22.08
N ALA A 228 -19.92 32.98 -21.05
CA ALA A 228 -18.75 32.10 -21.11
C ALA A 228 -19.11 30.66 -21.47
N LEU A 229 -20.29 30.17 -21.06
CA LEU A 229 -20.80 28.84 -21.48
C LEU A 229 -21.08 28.74 -22.99
N LYS A 230 -21.42 29.85 -23.66
CA LYS A 230 -21.65 29.89 -25.11
C LYS A 230 -20.35 29.86 -25.92
N LEU A 231 -19.24 30.18 -25.28
CA LEU A 231 -17.92 30.11 -25.88
C LEU A 231 -17.36 28.68 -25.68
N PRO A 232 -16.66 28.10 -26.67
CA PRO A 232 -15.99 26.81 -26.55
C PRO A 232 -14.71 26.93 -25.69
N ILE A 233 -14.86 27.38 -24.45
CA ILE A 233 -13.77 27.51 -23.48
C ILE A 233 -13.52 26.11 -22.89
N SER A 234 -12.27 25.67 -22.98
CA SER A 234 -11.80 24.30 -22.66
C SER A 234 -11.51 24.03 -21.18
N THR A 235 -11.91 24.92 -20.27
CA THR A 235 -11.77 24.67 -18.82
C THR A 235 -12.72 23.57 -18.35
N GLY A 236 -12.22 22.58 -17.61
CA GLY A 236 -12.94 21.37 -17.21
C GLY A 236 -14.33 21.61 -16.60
N THR A 237 -14.46 22.51 -15.63
CA THR A 237 -15.72 22.81 -14.93
C THR A 237 -16.84 23.30 -15.85
N PHE A 238 -16.56 24.27 -16.72
CA PHE A 238 -17.55 24.79 -17.67
C PHE A 238 -17.94 23.74 -18.71
N ASN A 239 -17.02 22.85 -19.08
CA ASN A 239 -17.33 21.74 -19.96
C ASN A 239 -18.30 20.75 -19.31
N ILE A 240 -18.03 20.35 -18.06
CA ILE A 240 -18.90 19.45 -17.29
C ILE A 240 -20.33 20.00 -17.23
N ILE A 241 -20.49 21.25 -16.80
CA ILE A 241 -21.81 21.89 -16.68
C ILE A 241 -22.52 21.98 -18.03
N ARG A 242 -21.80 22.37 -19.09
CA ARG A 242 -22.36 22.48 -20.44
C ARG A 242 -22.82 21.12 -20.96
N THR A 243 -21.99 20.09 -20.81
CA THR A 243 -22.27 18.75 -21.31
C THR A 243 -23.42 18.10 -20.54
N ALA A 244 -23.40 18.13 -19.21
CA ALA A 244 -24.49 17.62 -18.37
C ALA A 244 -25.84 18.26 -18.74
N LYS A 245 -25.88 19.59 -18.86
CA LYS A 245 -27.07 20.34 -19.27
C LYS A 245 -27.55 19.96 -20.68
N THR A 246 -26.62 19.78 -21.61
CA THR A 246 -26.94 19.46 -23.01
C THR A 246 -27.50 18.05 -23.12
N LEU A 247 -26.83 17.06 -22.52
CA LEU A 247 -27.26 15.67 -22.51
C LEU A 247 -28.61 15.50 -21.80
N ALA A 248 -28.82 16.15 -20.65
CA ALA A 248 -30.11 16.10 -19.94
C ALA A 248 -31.27 16.62 -20.79
N ASN A 249 -31.08 17.74 -21.50
CA ASN A 249 -32.11 18.28 -22.39
C ASN A 249 -32.37 17.36 -23.59
N GLN A 250 -31.31 16.83 -24.21
CA GLN A 250 -31.42 15.91 -25.36
C GLN A 250 -32.14 14.62 -24.98
N LEU A 251 -31.84 14.06 -23.81
CA LEU A 251 -32.53 12.89 -23.28
C LEU A 251 -34.00 13.19 -23.03
N GLY A 252 -34.32 14.31 -22.36
CA GLY A 252 -35.69 14.74 -22.13
C GLY A 252 -36.50 14.85 -23.43
N GLU A 253 -35.95 15.51 -24.45
CA GLU A 253 -36.58 15.63 -25.76
C GLU A 253 -36.78 14.28 -26.47
N ARG A 254 -35.84 13.34 -26.30
CA ARG A 254 -35.92 12.00 -26.89
C ARG A 254 -37.08 11.21 -26.27
N ILE A 255 -37.10 11.13 -24.95
CA ILE A 255 -38.13 10.38 -24.18
C ILE A 255 -39.53 10.95 -24.42
N ILE A 256 -39.67 12.28 -24.41
CA ILE A 256 -41.00 12.89 -24.64
C ILE A 256 -41.48 12.63 -26.06
N ARG A 257 -40.60 12.70 -27.07
CA ARG A 257 -40.97 12.36 -28.45
C ARG A 257 -41.45 10.92 -28.56
N GLU A 258 -40.72 9.98 -27.97
CA GLU A 258 -41.10 8.56 -27.95
C GLU A 258 -42.46 8.34 -27.28
N LYS A 259 -42.73 9.01 -26.14
CA LYS A 259 -44.02 8.94 -25.44
C LYS A 259 -45.17 9.53 -26.25
N VAL A 260 -44.98 10.69 -26.87
CA VAL A 260 -45.99 11.31 -27.74
C VAL A 260 -46.29 10.43 -28.95
N ASP A 261 -45.27 9.81 -29.55
CA ASP A 261 -45.45 8.91 -30.70
C ASP A 261 -46.17 7.62 -30.30
N LYS A 262 -45.87 7.02 -29.14
CA LYS A 262 -46.60 5.87 -28.59
C LYS A 262 -48.06 6.20 -28.30
N ALA A 263 -48.33 7.37 -27.71
CA ALA A 263 -49.68 7.85 -27.45
C ALA A 263 -50.49 8.03 -28.75
N ARG A 264 -49.89 8.60 -29.79
CA ARG A 264 -50.52 8.77 -31.12
C ARG A 264 -50.86 7.44 -31.80
N LYS A 265 -50.05 6.41 -31.57
CA LYS A 265 -50.27 5.06 -32.15
C LYS A 265 -51.28 4.23 -31.36
N GLY A 266 -51.78 4.72 -30.22
CA GLY A 266 -52.64 3.93 -29.32
C GLY A 266 -51.88 2.79 -28.62
N GLU A 267 -50.55 2.86 -28.59
CA GLU A 267 -49.64 1.86 -27.99
C GLU A 267 -49.19 2.29 -26.58
N ALA A 268 -49.81 3.32 -26.01
CA ALA A 268 -49.55 3.72 -24.63
C ALA A 268 -50.15 2.67 -23.69
N GLY A 269 -49.28 1.88 -23.05
CA GLY A 269 -49.70 0.89 -22.05
C GLY A 269 -50.44 1.54 -20.87
N GLU A 270 -51.46 0.85 -20.34
CA GLU A 270 -52.19 1.30 -19.14
C GLU A 270 -51.42 1.04 -17.84
N ASP A 271 -50.44 0.13 -17.87
CA ASP A 271 -49.66 -0.30 -16.72
C ASP A 271 -48.36 0.51 -16.59
N GLU A 272 -48.22 1.19 -15.45
CA GLU A 272 -47.10 2.05 -14.98
C GLU A 272 -46.93 3.41 -15.70
N LYS A 273 -47.62 4.44 -15.19
CA LYS A 273 -47.45 5.84 -15.61
C LYS A 273 -46.34 6.53 -14.82
N ASP A 274 -45.36 7.13 -15.49
CA ASP A 274 -44.34 7.98 -14.85
C ASP A 274 -44.73 9.46 -14.78
N VAL A 275 -43.89 10.29 -14.14
CA VAL A 275 -44.14 11.74 -14.03
C VAL A 275 -44.37 12.37 -15.40
N PHE A 276 -43.58 12.01 -16.42
CA PHE A 276 -43.75 12.59 -17.77
C PHE A 276 -45.07 12.16 -18.41
N ASP A 277 -45.53 10.93 -18.22
CA ASP A 277 -46.86 10.49 -18.68
C ASP A 277 -47.99 11.27 -18.02
N VAL A 278 -47.90 11.50 -16.71
CA VAL A 278 -48.89 12.31 -15.98
C VAL A 278 -48.90 13.76 -16.49
N LEU A 279 -47.74 14.33 -16.80
CA LEU A 279 -47.63 15.68 -17.38
C LEU A 279 -48.17 15.75 -18.81
N LEU A 280 -48.03 14.68 -19.61
CA LEU A 280 -48.54 14.59 -20.98
C LEU A 280 -50.06 14.36 -21.05
N GLN A 281 -50.63 13.48 -20.21
CA GLN A 281 -52.07 13.18 -20.19
C GLN A 281 -52.93 14.39 -19.79
N LEU A 282 -52.36 15.32 -19.03
CA LEU A 282 -53.02 16.60 -18.72
C LEU A 282 -53.12 17.54 -19.93
N GLY A 283 -52.48 17.21 -21.06
CA GLY A 283 -52.52 17.94 -22.32
C GLY A 283 -53.79 17.74 -23.15
N ASP A 284 -54.47 16.60 -23.03
CA ASP A 284 -55.56 16.21 -23.96
C ASP A 284 -56.98 16.62 -23.54
N SER A 285 -57.16 17.22 -22.36
CA SER A 285 -58.46 17.77 -21.97
C SER A 285 -58.59 19.22 -22.46
N GLU A 286 -59.43 19.48 -23.48
CA GLU A 286 -59.72 20.78 -24.12
C GLU A 286 -60.15 21.94 -23.18
N LYS A 287 -60.07 21.80 -21.84
CA LYS A 287 -60.63 22.74 -20.87
C LYS A 287 -59.66 23.42 -19.89
N ARG A 288 -58.32 23.37 -20.01
CA ARG A 288 -57.45 24.05 -19.00
C ARG A 288 -56.26 24.86 -19.56
N LYS A 289 -56.16 26.13 -19.12
CA LYS A 289 -55.12 27.15 -19.39
C LYS A 289 -53.71 26.85 -18.82
N THR A 290 -53.41 25.60 -18.46
CA THR A 290 -52.23 25.22 -17.63
C THR A 290 -51.49 24.00 -18.17
N THR A 291 -51.36 23.85 -19.49
CA THR A 291 -50.60 22.76 -20.12
C THR A 291 -49.12 23.12 -20.28
N LEU A 292 -48.24 22.10 -20.24
CA LEU A 292 -46.81 22.22 -20.54
C LEU A 292 -46.56 21.84 -22.00
N SER A 293 -45.70 22.58 -22.69
CA SER A 293 -45.21 22.17 -24.01
C SER A 293 -44.15 21.06 -23.90
N VAL A 294 -43.90 20.32 -24.99
CA VAL A 294 -42.83 19.30 -25.06
C VAL A 294 -41.47 19.85 -24.61
N GLU A 295 -41.12 21.06 -25.05
CA GLU A 295 -39.89 21.76 -24.67
C GLU A 295 -39.89 22.16 -23.18
N GLU A 296 -41.04 22.51 -22.62
CA GLU A 296 -41.15 22.83 -21.20
C GLU A 296 -40.97 21.59 -20.32
N ILE A 297 -41.40 20.41 -20.78
CA ILE A 297 -41.21 19.15 -20.06
C ILE A 297 -39.74 18.71 -20.16
N SER A 298 -39.10 18.79 -21.32
CA SER A 298 -37.68 18.41 -21.49
C SER A 298 -36.75 19.28 -20.62
N HIS A 299 -37.07 20.57 -20.47
CA HIS A 299 -36.36 21.49 -19.59
C HIS A 299 -36.47 21.15 -18.09
N GLN A 300 -37.29 20.19 -17.68
CA GLN A 300 -37.34 19.71 -16.29
C GLN A 300 -36.40 18.51 -16.03
N THR A 301 -35.91 17.81 -17.06
CA THR A 301 -35.10 16.59 -16.87
C THR A 301 -33.90 16.81 -15.95
N GLY A 302 -33.11 17.86 -16.18
CA GLY A 302 -31.93 18.13 -15.36
C GLY A 302 -32.22 18.44 -13.89
N ILE A 303 -33.32 19.13 -13.58
CA ILE A 303 -33.68 19.42 -12.18
C ILE A 303 -34.28 18.19 -11.48
N LEU A 304 -34.99 17.33 -12.20
CA LEU A 304 -35.51 16.10 -11.62
C LEU A 304 -34.35 15.16 -11.25
N LEU A 305 -33.40 14.94 -12.15
CA LEU A 305 -32.23 14.09 -11.88
C LEU A 305 -31.38 14.64 -10.73
N LEU A 306 -30.91 15.89 -10.83
CA LEU A 306 -30.04 16.48 -9.80
C LEU A 306 -30.74 16.65 -8.45
N GLY A 307 -32.00 17.10 -8.48
CA GLY A 307 -32.75 17.39 -7.26
C GLY A 307 -33.27 16.16 -6.52
N GLY A 308 -33.42 15.02 -7.19
CA GLY A 308 -33.83 13.76 -6.56
C GLY A 308 -32.67 12.87 -6.12
N GLN A 309 -31.53 12.95 -6.80
CA GLN A 309 -30.35 12.14 -6.49
C GLN A 309 -29.62 12.63 -5.22
N ASP A 310 -28.98 13.80 -5.31
CA ASP A 310 -27.96 14.22 -4.34
C ASP A 310 -28.54 14.52 -2.95
N THR A 311 -29.70 15.17 -2.90
CA THR A 311 -30.29 15.53 -1.59
C THR A 311 -30.77 14.31 -0.82
N THR A 312 -31.33 13.31 -1.50
CA THR A 312 -31.88 12.13 -0.85
C THR A 312 -30.75 11.17 -0.45
N SER A 313 -29.77 10.93 -1.32
CA SER A 313 -28.65 10.03 -1.03
C SER A 313 -27.83 10.47 0.17
N ASN A 314 -27.49 11.76 0.28
CA ASN A 314 -26.76 12.31 1.42
C ASN A 314 -27.58 12.27 2.72
N THR A 315 -28.91 12.49 2.64
CA THR A 315 -29.80 12.38 3.82
C THR A 315 -29.86 10.93 4.30
N LEU A 316 -29.96 9.97 3.38
CA LEU A 316 -29.90 8.54 3.69
C LEU A 316 -28.56 8.16 4.33
N ALA A 317 -27.45 8.59 3.73
CA ALA A 317 -26.10 8.30 4.22
C ALA A 317 -25.89 8.78 5.67
N ILE A 318 -26.26 10.04 5.97
CA ILE A 318 -26.15 10.58 7.32
C ILE A 318 -27.13 9.89 8.28
N GLY A 319 -28.34 9.55 7.85
CA GLY A 319 -29.26 8.76 8.66
C GLY A 319 -28.66 7.40 9.04
N PHE A 320 -28.07 6.67 8.08
CA PHE A 320 -27.39 5.41 8.38
C PHE A 320 -26.20 5.59 9.32
N LEU A 321 -25.45 6.69 9.21
CA LEU A 321 -24.39 7.04 10.16
C LEU A 321 -24.95 7.23 11.59
N GLU A 322 -26.10 7.89 11.74
CA GLU A 322 -26.74 8.07 13.05
C GLU A 322 -27.30 6.78 13.63
N LEU A 323 -27.89 5.90 12.80
CA LEU A 323 -28.30 4.55 13.25
C LEU A 323 -27.11 3.74 13.70
N ALA A 324 -26.03 3.79 12.93
CA ALA A 324 -24.79 3.10 13.24
C ALA A 324 -24.22 3.58 14.59
N ARG A 325 -24.29 4.89 14.89
CA ARG A 325 -23.88 5.49 16.19
C ARG A 325 -24.83 5.16 17.35
N ASN A 326 -26.07 4.76 17.09
CA ASN A 326 -27.12 4.53 18.08
C ASN A 326 -27.75 3.12 17.93
N PRO A 327 -26.98 2.04 18.20
CA PRO A 327 -27.45 0.66 17.98
C PRO A 327 -28.71 0.31 18.78
N GLU A 328 -28.88 0.85 19.99
CA GLU A 328 -30.11 0.63 20.76
C GLU A 328 -31.36 1.20 20.07
N PHE A 329 -31.24 2.37 19.42
CA PHE A 329 -32.34 2.96 18.68
C PHE A 329 -32.59 2.18 17.39
N GLN A 330 -31.52 1.71 16.73
CA GLN A 330 -31.60 0.85 15.57
C GLN A 330 -32.36 -0.46 15.88
N ASP A 331 -32.10 -1.10 17.02
CA ASP A 331 -32.80 -2.33 17.39
C ASP A 331 -34.29 -2.09 17.68
N LYS A 332 -34.62 -0.97 18.34
CA LYS A 332 -36.02 -0.54 18.54
C LYS A 332 -36.72 -0.26 17.21
N LEU A 333 -36.04 0.42 16.29
CA LEU A 333 -36.55 0.70 14.96
C LEU A 333 -36.76 -0.59 14.15
N ARG A 334 -35.80 -1.52 14.21
CA ARG A 334 -35.92 -2.84 13.58
C ARG A 334 -37.11 -3.62 14.13
N ALA A 335 -37.32 -3.61 15.45
CA ALA A 335 -38.47 -4.26 16.07
C ALA A 335 -39.80 -3.66 15.59
N GLU A 336 -39.91 -2.33 15.44
CA GLU A 336 -41.09 -1.68 14.85
C GLU A 336 -41.32 -2.12 13.41
N ILE A 337 -40.27 -2.16 12.58
CA ILE A 337 -40.35 -2.58 11.17
C ILE A 337 -40.79 -4.04 11.06
N GLN A 338 -40.19 -4.94 11.84
CA GLN A 338 -40.49 -6.39 11.81
C GLN A 338 -41.88 -6.74 12.37
N ALA A 339 -42.43 -5.91 13.27
CA ALA A 339 -43.79 -6.10 13.78
C ALA A 339 -44.88 -5.80 12.74
N SER A 340 -44.55 -5.09 11.65
CA SER A 340 -45.48 -4.78 10.58
C SER A 340 -45.60 -5.94 9.60
N SER A 341 -46.72 -6.67 9.64
CA SER A 341 -46.96 -7.89 8.87
C SER A 341 -47.11 -7.70 7.35
N SER A 342 -47.18 -6.45 6.86
CA SER A 342 -47.05 -6.12 5.44
C SER A 342 -46.58 -4.67 5.25
N LEU A 343 -45.46 -4.47 4.55
CA LEU A 343 -44.94 -3.15 4.17
C LEU A 343 -45.72 -2.57 2.97
N GLY A 344 -47.05 -2.58 3.04
CA GLY A 344 -47.94 -2.12 1.97
C GLY A 344 -48.05 -0.60 1.84
N THR A 345 -48.82 -0.14 0.86
CA THR A 345 -49.01 1.29 0.60
C THR A 345 -49.66 2.01 1.78
N GLY A 346 -48.91 2.89 2.44
CA GLY A 346 -49.35 3.63 3.64
C GLY A 346 -48.95 3.00 4.98
N ALA A 347 -48.30 1.83 5.00
CA ALA A 347 -47.79 1.19 6.22
C ALA A 347 -46.72 2.07 6.90
N TYR A 348 -45.82 2.66 6.12
CA TYR A 348 -44.74 3.50 6.63
C TYR A 348 -45.22 4.75 7.38
N ASP A 349 -46.36 5.34 6.99
CA ASP A 349 -46.94 6.50 7.67
C ASP A 349 -47.40 6.16 9.11
N SER A 350 -47.67 4.89 9.38
CA SER A 350 -48.11 4.39 10.69
C SER A 350 -46.97 3.97 11.63
N MET A 351 -45.71 4.11 11.19
CA MET A 351 -44.51 3.75 11.96
C MET A 351 -43.95 4.96 12.73
N PRO A 352 -44.28 5.15 14.03
CA PRO A 352 -43.88 6.33 14.77
C PRO A 352 -42.37 6.48 14.94
N LEU A 353 -41.61 5.41 15.22
CA LEU A 353 -40.15 5.50 15.39
C LEU A 353 -39.46 5.84 14.06
N LEU A 354 -39.84 5.19 12.97
CA LEU A 354 -39.31 5.49 11.63
C LEU A 354 -39.53 6.96 11.25
N ASN A 355 -40.75 7.47 11.42
CA ASN A 355 -41.07 8.85 11.09
C ASN A 355 -40.39 9.85 12.04
N ALA A 356 -40.25 9.52 13.32
CA ALA A 356 -39.51 10.34 14.28
C ALA A 356 -38.03 10.43 13.89
N PHE A 357 -37.44 9.31 13.48
CA PHE A 357 -36.07 9.22 13.02
C PHE A 357 -35.83 10.07 11.76
N ILE A 358 -36.66 9.91 10.72
CA ILE A 358 -36.53 10.69 9.46
C ILE A 358 -36.66 12.19 9.72
N LYS A 359 -37.62 12.61 10.55
CA LYS A 359 -37.79 14.02 10.92
C LYS A 359 -36.56 14.55 11.65
N GLU A 360 -35.97 13.77 12.55
CA GLU A 360 -34.78 14.17 13.28
C GLU A 360 -33.53 14.24 12.39
N THR A 361 -33.35 13.29 11.46
CA THR A 361 -32.29 13.33 10.44
C THR A 361 -32.40 14.58 9.57
N LEU A 362 -33.58 14.89 9.04
CA LEU A 362 -33.82 16.09 8.24
C LEU A 362 -33.67 17.39 9.04
N ARG A 363 -33.94 17.37 10.34
CA ARG A 363 -33.74 18.50 11.27
C ARG A 363 -32.25 18.73 11.53
N MET A 364 -31.54 17.66 11.86
CA MET A 364 -30.13 17.72 12.24
C MET A 364 -29.24 18.03 11.04
N TYR A 365 -29.53 17.45 9.88
CA TYR A 365 -28.67 17.53 8.71
C TYR A 365 -29.45 17.95 7.44
N PRO A 366 -29.86 19.23 7.33
CA PRO A 366 -30.49 19.73 6.12
C PRO A 366 -29.47 19.83 4.97
N VAL A 367 -29.56 18.91 4.01
CA VAL A 367 -28.66 18.81 2.83
C VAL A 367 -28.81 19.98 1.83
N GLY A 368 -29.83 20.83 1.96
CA GLY A 368 -30.07 21.94 1.03
C GLY A 368 -29.04 23.08 1.12
N PHE A 369 -28.72 23.69 -0.03
CA PHE A 369 -27.91 24.92 -0.09
C PHE A 369 -28.56 26.07 0.69
N ILE A 370 -27.75 27.01 1.21
CA ILE A 370 -28.21 28.22 1.91
C ILE A 370 -28.88 29.20 0.92
N PRO A 371 -30.22 29.37 0.95
CA PRO A 371 -30.90 30.18 -0.05
C PRO A 371 -30.62 31.68 0.08
N GLU A 372 -30.37 32.33 -1.05
CA GLU A 372 -30.15 33.78 -1.13
C GLU A 372 -31.43 34.48 -1.59
N ARG A 373 -31.80 35.58 -0.91
CA ARG A 373 -32.92 36.44 -1.28
C ARG A 373 -32.44 37.88 -1.48
N ILE A 374 -33.14 38.63 -2.33
CA ILE A 374 -32.93 40.06 -2.52
C ILE A 374 -34.25 40.82 -2.48
N ALA A 375 -34.28 41.94 -1.77
CA ALA A 375 -35.44 42.82 -1.69
C ALA A 375 -35.62 43.61 -3.01
N LYS A 376 -36.80 43.54 -3.63
CA LYS A 376 -37.15 44.22 -4.90
C LYS A 376 -37.55 45.68 -4.70
N CYS A 377 -38.02 46.02 -3.52
CA CYS A 377 -38.45 47.34 -3.09
C CYS A 377 -38.04 47.57 -1.64
N ASP A 378 -38.13 48.81 -1.17
CA ASP A 378 -38.03 49.12 0.25
C ASP A 378 -39.19 48.46 0.98
N THR A 379 -38.89 47.69 2.02
CA THR A 379 -39.88 46.93 2.79
C THR A 379 -39.41 46.77 4.23
N VAL A 380 -40.32 46.30 5.10
CA VAL A 380 -40.02 46.03 6.51
C VAL A 380 -40.22 44.55 6.78
N ILE A 381 -39.25 43.94 7.47
CA ILE A 381 -39.29 42.52 7.86
C ILE A 381 -39.73 42.46 9.33
N PRO A 382 -40.89 41.84 9.64
CA PRO A 382 -41.32 41.63 11.03
C PRO A 382 -40.47 40.53 11.70
N LEU A 383 -40.30 40.61 13.02
CA LEU A 383 -39.60 39.63 13.84
C LEU A 383 -40.56 38.96 14.82
N ALA A 384 -40.30 37.70 15.17
CA ALA A 384 -41.01 37.01 16.24
C ALA A 384 -40.54 37.52 17.60
N ASP A 385 -39.23 37.62 17.78
CA ASP A 385 -38.59 38.13 18.99
C ASP A 385 -37.97 39.51 18.77
N GLU A 386 -37.95 40.32 19.82
CA GLU A 386 -37.26 41.60 19.80
C GLU A 386 -35.74 41.42 19.76
N ILE A 387 -35.04 42.22 18.95
CA ILE A 387 -33.57 42.19 18.88
C ILE A 387 -32.97 43.51 19.36
N ARG A 388 -31.84 43.40 20.07
CA ARG A 388 -31.06 44.56 20.51
C ARG A 388 -30.03 44.93 19.45
N THR A 389 -30.11 46.16 18.96
CA THR A 389 -29.17 46.72 17.99
C THR A 389 -27.80 46.98 18.60
N THR A 390 -26.78 47.22 17.77
CA THR A 390 -25.43 47.63 18.18
C THR A 390 -25.38 48.97 18.93
N LYS A 391 -26.47 49.76 18.88
CA LYS A 391 -26.64 50.99 19.66
C LYS A 391 -27.39 50.79 20.98
N GLY A 392 -27.83 49.57 21.26
CA GLY A 392 -28.61 49.22 22.45
C GLY A 392 -30.13 49.43 22.32
N GLU A 393 -30.62 49.93 21.18
CA GLU A 393 -32.06 50.07 20.89
C GLU A 393 -32.69 48.70 20.65
N VAL A 394 -33.90 48.48 21.16
CA VAL A 394 -34.68 47.25 20.94
C VAL A 394 -35.63 47.47 19.77
N ILE A 395 -35.59 46.58 18.78
CA ILE A 395 -36.43 46.65 17.58
C ILE A 395 -37.19 45.33 17.37
N THR A 396 -38.43 45.44 16.88
CA THR A 396 -39.31 44.31 16.55
C THR A 396 -39.49 44.12 15.05
N GLN A 397 -38.87 44.99 14.24
CA GLN A 397 -38.95 44.97 12.79
C GLN A 397 -37.69 45.58 12.17
N ILE A 398 -37.27 45.05 11.01
CA ILE A 398 -36.04 45.45 10.32
C ILE A 398 -36.40 46.12 8.99
N PRO A 399 -36.14 47.43 8.81
CA PRO A 399 -36.30 48.09 7.53
C PRO A 399 -35.17 47.71 6.57
N VAL A 400 -35.53 47.17 5.40
CA VAL A 400 -34.59 46.80 4.34
C VAL A 400 -34.86 47.62 3.08
N ARG A 401 -33.79 48.12 2.46
CA ARG A 401 -33.88 48.84 1.19
C ARG A 401 -33.90 47.88 0.01
N LYS A 402 -34.41 48.35 -1.12
CA LYS A 402 -34.27 47.71 -2.42
C LYS A 402 -32.80 47.33 -2.66
N GLY A 403 -32.57 46.07 -3.04
CA GLY A 403 -31.26 45.50 -3.29
C GLY A 403 -30.56 44.88 -2.08
N GLN A 404 -31.16 44.94 -0.88
CA GLN A 404 -30.63 44.26 0.31
C GLN A 404 -30.64 42.74 0.10
N ILE A 405 -29.49 42.09 0.35
CA ILE A 405 -29.33 40.64 0.25
C ILE A 405 -29.55 40.00 1.62
N LEU A 406 -30.22 38.86 1.62
CA LEU A 406 -30.53 38.04 2.78
C LEU A 406 -30.15 36.58 2.51
N ASN A 407 -29.72 35.86 3.54
CA ASN A 407 -29.46 34.43 3.56
C ASN A 407 -30.49 33.76 4.47
N VAL A 408 -31.14 32.71 3.97
CA VAL A 408 -32.11 31.92 4.76
C VAL A 408 -31.33 30.89 5.58
N GLY A 409 -31.30 31.08 6.90
CA GLY A 409 -30.55 30.23 7.84
C GLY A 409 -31.31 28.95 8.16
N ILE A 410 -31.25 27.96 7.26
CA ILE A 410 -31.94 26.67 7.42
C ILE A 410 -31.39 25.93 8.65
N ALA A 411 -30.06 25.75 8.73
CA ALA A 411 -29.42 25.07 9.85
C ALA A 411 -29.72 25.78 11.18
N SER A 412 -29.60 27.11 11.20
CA SER A 412 -29.91 27.95 12.36
C SER A 412 -31.36 27.80 12.82
N TYR A 413 -32.35 27.84 11.91
CA TYR A 413 -33.77 27.66 12.25
C TYR A 413 -34.05 26.28 12.88
N GLN A 414 -33.33 25.26 12.42
CA GLN A 414 -33.45 23.88 12.93
C GLN A 414 -32.78 23.68 14.30
N ARG A 415 -32.17 24.73 14.87
CA ARG A 415 -31.50 24.74 16.19
C ARG A 415 -32.06 25.76 17.18
N LEU A 416 -33.19 26.41 16.87
CA LEU A 416 -33.84 27.34 17.80
C LEU A 416 -34.42 26.63 19.02
N ASP A 417 -33.90 26.94 20.22
CA ASP A 417 -34.39 26.42 21.51
C ASP A 417 -35.91 26.64 21.68
N LEU A 418 -36.39 27.84 21.36
CA LEU A 418 -37.80 28.23 21.48
C LEU A 418 -38.75 27.31 20.70
N ARG A 419 -38.24 26.66 19.64
CA ARG A 419 -39.02 25.79 18.77
C ARG A 419 -38.81 24.31 19.08
N TRP A 420 -37.56 23.92 19.26
CA TRP A 420 -37.14 22.53 19.35
C TRP A 420 -36.91 22.08 20.79
N GLY A 421 -37.20 22.91 21.80
CA GLY A 421 -37.07 22.56 23.21
C GLY A 421 -35.62 22.44 23.66
N GLU A 422 -35.40 21.76 24.78
CA GLU A 422 -34.07 21.56 25.35
C GLU A 422 -33.17 20.71 24.42
N ASN A 423 -31.88 21.04 24.42
CA ASN A 423 -30.82 20.40 23.65
C ASN A 423 -31.15 20.24 22.14
N PRO A 424 -31.42 21.34 21.41
CA PRO A 424 -31.72 21.24 19.98
C PRO A 424 -30.50 20.79 19.15
N HIS A 425 -29.30 20.78 19.73
CA HIS A 425 -28.08 20.30 19.10
C HIS A 425 -27.87 18.78 19.23
N GLU A 426 -28.65 18.08 20.05
CA GLU A 426 -28.58 16.62 20.18
C GLU A 426 -29.47 15.92 19.15
N PHE A 427 -28.98 14.83 18.57
CA PHE A 427 -29.79 13.94 17.72
C PHE A 427 -30.71 13.10 18.61
N ARG A 428 -31.97 13.51 18.73
CA ARG A 428 -32.93 12.89 19.66
C ARG A 428 -34.27 12.62 18.97
N PRO A 429 -34.46 11.47 18.29
CA PRO A 429 -35.72 11.14 17.62
C PRO A 429 -36.93 11.13 18.56
N SER A 430 -36.75 10.79 19.83
CA SER A 430 -37.84 10.73 20.82
C SER A 430 -38.58 12.06 21.03
N ARG A 431 -38.00 13.21 20.64
CA ARG A 431 -38.66 14.51 20.71
C ARG A 431 -39.93 14.63 19.88
N TRP A 432 -40.02 13.82 18.83
CA TRP A 432 -41.18 13.78 17.95
C TRP A 432 -42.32 12.94 18.54
N LEU A 433 -42.07 12.23 19.64
CA LEU A 433 -43.00 11.34 20.32
C LEU A 433 -43.48 11.91 21.66
N ASP A 434 -42.63 12.67 22.35
CA ASP A 434 -42.91 13.22 23.68
C ASP A 434 -43.67 14.55 23.67
N GLY A 435 -43.93 15.13 22.48
CA GLY A 435 -44.71 16.36 22.32
C GLY A 435 -43.96 17.65 22.69
N THR A 436 -42.62 17.59 22.83
CA THR A 436 -41.78 18.74 23.21
C THR A 436 -41.61 19.80 22.10
N VAL A 437 -41.95 19.46 20.85
CA VAL A 437 -41.85 20.38 19.71
C VAL A 437 -42.99 21.42 19.76
N ALA A 438 -42.63 22.70 19.70
CA ALA A 438 -43.59 23.80 19.79
C ALA A 438 -44.66 23.77 18.68
N GLN A 439 -45.93 23.77 19.11
CA GLN A 439 -47.12 23.85 18.25
C GLN A 439 -47.39 25.33 17.90
N GLY A 440 -46.59 25.94 17.02
CA GLY A 440 -46.66 27.38 16.72
C GLY A 440 -46.09 27.80 15.36
N GLN A 441 -45.90 29.11 15.16
CA GLN A 441 -45.46 29.78 13.92
C GLN A 441 -44.46 28.92 13.11
N ALA A 442 -44.97 28.27 12.06
CA ALA A 442 -44.30 27.18 11.37
C ALA A 442 -43.81 27.56 9.98
N VAL A 443 -42.58 27.13 9.65
CA VAL A 443 -42.00 27.33 8.32
C VAL A 443 -41.55 25.99 7.74
N GLY A 444 -42.14 25.59 6.62
CA GLY A 444 -41.80 24.36 5.90
C GLY A 444 -42.97 23.37 5.77
N PRO A 445 -42.95 22.48 4.76
CA PRO A 445 -44.10 21.64 4.42
C PRO A 445 -44.21 20.34 5.22
N TYR A 446 -43.12 19.83 5.78
CA TYR A 446 -43.05 18.53 6.45
C TYR A 446 -42.56 18.73 7.87
N ALA A 447 -43.42 18.43 8.86
CA ALA A 447 -43.13 18.62 10.29
C ALA A 447 -42.59 20.03 10.65
N ASN A 448 -42.92 21.04 9.84
CA ASN A 448 -42.42 22.40 9.94
C ASN A 448 -40.89 22.52 9.86
N LEU A 449 -40.25 21.58 9.16
CA LEU A 449 -38.83 21.58 8.84
C LEU A 449 -38.58 22.46 7.61
N LEU A 450 -37.59 23.35 7.71
CA LEU A 450 -37.23 24.25 6.62
C LEU A 450 -36.35 23.57 5.56
N THR A 451 -35.99 22.30 5.74
CA THR A 451 -35.17 21.49 4.80
C THR A 451 -35.72 21.51 3.38
N PHE A 452 -37.05 21.50 3.24
CA PHE A 452 -37.73 21.54 1.94
C PHE A 452 -38.11 22.97 1.50
N LEU A 453 -37.58 24.00 2.17
CA LEU A 453 -37.94 25.41 2.01
C LEU A 453 -39.43 25.70 2.31
N GLY A 454 -39.81 26.98 2.39
CA GLY A 454 -41.18 27.42 2.61
C GLY A 454 -41.74 28.29 1.48
N GLY A 455 -43.05 28.55 1.54
CA GLY A 455 -43.76 29.44 0.63
C GLY A 455 -43.97 28.90 -0.79
N PRO A 456 -44.22 29.76 -1.79
CA PRO A 456 -44.51 29.34 -3.17
C PRO A 456 -43.41 28.50 -3.82
N ARG A 457 -42.16 28.62 -3.32
CA ARG A 457 -40.95 27.95 -3.81
C ARG A 457 -40.59 26.68 -3.03
N VAL A 458 -41.49 26.16 -2.19
CA VAL A 458 -41.31 24.89 -1.47
C VAL A 458 -40.86 23.77 -2.42
N CYS A 459 -40.06 22.81 -1.95
CA CYS A 459 -39.63 21.66 -2.76
C CYS A 459 -40.85 20.99 -3.41
N LEU A 460 -40.76 20.67 -4.70
CA LEU A 460 -41.85 20.01 -5.42
C LEU A 460 -41.94 18.53 -5.03
N GLY A 461 -40.80 17.87 -4.86
CA GLY A 461 -40.68 16.44 -4.57
C GLY A 461 -40.58 16.08 -3.09
N TRP A 462 -40.97 16.94 -2.13
CA TRP A 462 -40.76 16.62 -0.71
C TRP A 462 -41.48 15.35 -0.26
N ARG A 463 -42.68 15.07 -0.79
CA ARG A 463 -43.42 13.82 -0.51
C ARG A 463 -42.73 12.60 -1.09
N PHE A 464 -42.15 12.77 -2.28
CA PHE A 464 -41.37 11.75 -2.96
C PHE A 464 -40.16 11.37 -2.10
N ALA A 465 -39.36 12.37 -1.70
CA ALA A 465 -38.17 12.17 -0.87
C ALA A 465 -38.50 11.52 0.49
N VAL A 466 -39.58 11.93 1.17
CA VAL A 466 -39.97 11.33 2.46
C VAL A 466 -40.38 9.87 2.29
N LEU A 467 -41.18 9.53 1.26
CA LEU A 467 -41.57 8.15 1.02
C LEU A 467 -40.38 7.28 0.60
N GLU A 468 -39.49 7.81 -0.24
CA GLU A 468 -38.24 7.16 -0.62
C GLU A 468 -37.37 6.86 0.61
N MET A 469 -37.19 7.83 1.52
CA MET A 469 -36.47 7.64 2.78
C MET A 469 -37.13 6.60 3.69
N GLN A 470 -38.47 6.62 3.81
CA GLN A 470 -39.22 5.63 4.59
C GLN A 470 -38.96 4.22 4.08
N VAL A 471 -39.06 3.99 2.76
CA VAL A 471 -38.81 2.69 2.13
C VAL A 471 -37.36 2.25 2.34
N PHE A 472 -36.38 3.12 2.09
CA PHE A 472 -34.96 2.77 2.24
C PHE A 472 -34.57 2.43 3.67
N PHE A 473 -34.98 3.25 4.65
CA PHE A 473 -34.68 2.94 6.05
C PHE A 473 -35.39 1.67 6.51
N ALA A 474 -36.65 1.46 6.12
CA ALA A 474 -37.38 0.25 6.48
C ALA A 474 -36.73 -1.01 5.89
N GLU A 475 -36.46 -1.02 4.58
CA GLU A 475 -35.91 -2.17 3.87
C GLU A 475 -34.49 -2.52 4.37
N LEU A 476 -33.62 -1.51 4.46
CA LEU A 476 -32.22 -1.72 4.84
C LEU A 476 -32.06 -2.07 6.33
N VAL A 477 -32.82 -1.44 7.23
CA VAL A 477 -32.77 -1.79 8.67
C VAL A 477 -33.42 -3.15 8.94
N GLY A 478 -34.46 -3.51 8.17
CA GLY A 478 -35.15 -4.79 8.26
C GLY A 478 -34.32 -5.98 7.80
N ASN A 479 -33.60 -5.83 6.68
CA ASN A 479 -32.86 -6.93 6.05
C ASN A 479 -31.40 -7.02 6.51
N LEU A 480 -30.72 -5.90 6.76
CA LEU A 480 -29.32 -5.93 7.20
C LEU A 480 -29.23 -6.38 8.66
N LYS A 481 -28.68 -7.59 8.87
CA LYS A 481 -28.50 -8.23 10.20
C LYS A 481 -27.94 -7.28 11.25
N THR A 482 -27.00 -6.41 10.88
CA THR A 482 -26.61 -5.28 11.73
C THR A 482 -25.97 -4.16 10.90
N ILE A 483 -26.56 -2.96 10.91
CA ILE A 483 -25.88 -1.72 10.49
C ILE A 483 -25.03 -1.24 11.66
N LYS A 484 -23.93 -1.93 11.94
CA LYS A 484 -23.03 -1.49 13.02
C LYS A 484 -22.30 -0.24 12.53
N ASN A 485 -22.20 0.79 13.38
CA ASN A 485 -20.97 1.58 13.40
C ASN A 485 -19.98 0.62 14.02
N THR A 486 -19.49 -0.25 13.16
CA THR A 486 -18.31 -0.95 13.49
C THR A 486 -17.32 0.16 13.78
N VAL A 487 -16.78 0.17 14.99
CA VAL A 487 -15.51 0.85 15.28
C VAL A 487 -14.53 0.57 14.13
N ILE A 488 -14.73 -0.52 13.35
CA ILE A 488 -14.24 -0.86 12.00
C ILE A 488 -14.23 0.25 10.91
N GLY A 489 -14.99 1.35 10.99
CA GLY A 489 -15.05 2.37 9.94
C GLY A 489 -14.37 3.72 10.22
N ASN A 490 -14.21 4.10 11.49
CA ASN A 490 -13.58 5.37 11.89
C ASN A 490 -12.16 5.08 12.43
N PRO A 491 -11.10 5.28 11.63
CA PRO A 491 -9.73 4.98 12.04
C PRO A 491 -9.33 5.66 13.35
N SER A 492 -9.82 6.88 13.59
CA SER A 492 -9.51 7.66 14.79
C SER A 492 -10.16 7.08 16.04
N ALA A 493 -11.43 6.64 15.94
CA ALA A 493 -12.13 6.00 17.06
C ALA A 493 -11.56 4.62 17.40
N LYS A 494 -11.12 3.84 16.38
CA LYS A 494 -10.38 2.57 16.59
C LYS A 494 -9.15 2.78 17.43
N VAL A 495 -8.33 3.75 17.04
CA VAL A 495 -7.05 4.01 17.69
C VAL A 495 -7.28 4.43 19.14
N GLN A 496 -8.29 5.26 19.42
CA GLN A 496 -8.64 5.64 20.79
C GLN A 496 -9.14 4.46 21.64
N LEU A 497 -10.11 3.68 21.15
CA LEU A 497 -10.64 2.51 21.88
C LEU A 497 -9.58 1.44 22.10
N ALA A 498 -8.72 1.21 21.12
CA ALA A 498 -7.69 0.19 21.20
C ALA A 498 -6.44 0.65 21.99
N GLN A 499 -6.36 1.93 22.37
CA GLN A 499 -5.42 2.45 23.36
C GLN A 499 -5.94 2.29 24.80
N ASP A 500 -7.23 2.01 25.00
CA ASP A 500 -7.79 1.69 26.31
C ASP A 500 -7.46 0.24 26.69
N GLU A 501 -6.41 0.08 27.52
CA GLU A 501 -5.93 -1.22 27.97
C GLU A 501 -6.96 -1.98 28.81
N VAL A 502 -7.83 -1.28 29.56
CA VAL A 502 -8.88 -1.93 30.35
C VAL A 502 -9.93 -2.53 29.43
N PHE A 503 -10.36 -1.77 28.42
CA PHE A 503 -11.29 -2.25 27.41
C PHE A 503 -10.75 -3.47 26.63
N VAL A 504 -9.50 -3.39 26.17
CA VAL A 504 -8.86 -4.51 25.46
C VAL A 504 -8.73 -5.73 26.38
N GLN A 505 -8.38 -5.55 27.65
CA GLN A 505 -8.31 -6.64 28.62
C GLN A 505 -9.67 -7.32 28.83
N THR A 506 -10.75 -6.54 28.92
CA THR A 506 -12.12 -7.08 29.02
C THR A 506 -12.51 -7.85 27.75
N LEU A 507 -12.21 -7.33 26.56
CA LEU A 507 -12.47 -8.05 25.30
C LEU A 507 -11.73 -9.40 25.23
N VAL A 508 -10.47 -9.43 25.68
CA VAL A 508 -9.68 -10.66 25.72
C VAL A 508 -10.25 -11.66 26.73
N GLN A 509 -10.75 -11.20 27.88
CA GLN A 509 -11.45 -12.04 28.85
C GLN A 509 -12.73 -12.64 28.26
N CYS A 510 -13.51 -11.85 27.51
CA CYS A 510 -14.75 -12.29 26.86
C CYS A 510 -14.57 -13.43 25.86
N LEU A 511 -13.35 -13.68 25.34
CA LEU A 511 -13.09 -14.86 24.52
C LEU A 511 -13.31 -16.19 25.28
N ASN A 512 -13.11 -16.17 26.59
CA ASN A 512 -13.08 -17.32 27.49
C ASN A 512 -14.14 -17.27 28.61
N ASP A 513 -15.13 -16.39 28.47
CA ASP A 513 -16.30 -16.31 29.37
C ASP A 513 -17.22 -17.55 29.22
N ASP A 514 -18.34 -17.57 29.98
CA ASP A 514 -19.25 -18.73 30.07
C ASP A 514 -19.58 -19.29 28.68
N PRO A 515 -19.42 -20.61 28.43
CA PRO A 515 -19.73 -21.24 27.15
C PRO A 515 -21.16 -20.99 26.66
N ARG A 516 -22.09 -20.60 27.54
CA ARG A 516 -23.48 -20.24 27.22
C ARG A 516 -23.65 -18.86 26.58
N GLU A 517 -22.63 -18.00 26.62
CA GLU A 517 -22.63 -16.65 26.04
C GLU A 517 -21.89 -16.62 24.69
N GLU A 518 -22.30 -17.49 23.77
CA GLU A 518 -21.63 -17.67 22.47
C GLU A 518 -21.57 -16.40 21.63
N ASP A 519 -22.66 -15.62 21.58
CA ASP A 519 -22.74 -14.38 20.80
C ASP A 519 -21.70 -13.34 21.28
N LEU A 520 -21.48 -13.25 22.59
CA LEU A 520 -20.50 -12.34 23.18
C LEU A 520 -19.07 -12.75 22.77
N ARG A 521 -18.77 -14.06 22.82
CA ARG A 521 -17.46 -14.61 22.41
C ARG A 521 -17.19 -14.38 20.93
N ILE A 522 -18.21 -14.55 20.07
CA ILE A 522 -18.13 -14.28 18.63
C ILE A 522 -17.83 -12.80 18.37
N GLU A 523 -18.57 -11.90 19.03
CA GLU A 523 -18.36 -10.46 18.87
C GLU A 523 -16.99 -10.02 19.38
N ALA A 524 -16.54 -10.51 20.53
CA ALA A 524 -15.20 -10.26 21.05
C ALA A 524 -14.11 -10.67 20.04
N ALA A 525 -14.23 -11.87 19.46
CA ALA A 525 -13.31 -12.35 18.44
C ALA A 525 -13.30 -11.46 17.18
N HIS A 526 -14.46 -10.97 16.73
CA HIS A 526 -14.56 -10.06 15.59
C HIS A 526 -13.98 -8.67 15.87
N VAL A 527 -14.23 -8.12 17.05
CA VAL A 527 -13.68 -6.82 17.45
C VAL A 527 -12.16 -6.90 17.51
N ILE A 528 -11.60 -7.93 18.18
CA ILE A 528 -10.15 -8.15 18.24
C ILE A 528 -9.56 -8.33 16.84
N ALA A 529 -10.21 -9.11 15.97
CA ALA A 529 -9.78 -9.31 14.59
C ALA A 529 -9.66 -7.98 13.84
N SER A 530 -10.58 -7.04 14.07
CA SER A 530 -10.56 -5.76 13.37
C SER A 530 -9.51 -4.79 13.90
N ILE A 531 -9.37 -4.69 15.23
CA ILE A 531 -8.37 -3.79 15.83
C ILE A 531 -6.94 -4.33 15.63
N SER A 532 -6.76 -5.62 15.37
CA SER A 532 -5.46 -6.23 15.03
C SER A 532 -4.83 -5.60 13.78
N TYR A 533 -5.62 -5.11 12.81
CA TYR A 533 -5.11 -4.39 11.63
C TYR A 533 -4.86 -2.89 11.88
N GLY A 534 -4.97 -2.43 13.14
CA GLY A 534 -4.78 -1.05 13.55
C GLY A 534 -3.31 -0.62 13.69
N SER A 535 -3.07 0.48 14.40
CA SER A 535 -1.72 1.01 14.64
C SER A 535 -0.86 0.08 15.51
N GLU A 536 0.46 0.22 15.47
CA GLU A 536 1.41 -0.53 16.33
C GLU A 536 1.04 -0.48 17.81
N ALA A 537 0.58 0.68 18.30
CA ALA A 537 0.17 0.86 19.70
C ALA A 537 -0.94 -0.12 20.11
N VAL A 538 -1.86 -0.41 19.20
CA VAL A 538 -2.98 -1.34 19.41
C VAL A 538 -2.48 -2.78 19.53
N LEU A 539 -1.60 -3.18 18.61
CA LEU A 539 -1.00 -4.50 18.66
C LEU A 539 -0.19 -4.68 19.95
N GLY A 540 0.55 -3.65 20.38
CA GLY A 540 1.25 -3.67 21.66
C GLY A 540 0.30 -3.91 22.85
N THR A 541 -0.85 -3.25 22.88
CA THR A 541 -1.87 -3.50 23.92
C THR A 541 -2.42 -4.93 23.86
N LEU A 542 -2.74 -5.44 22.67
CA LEU A 542 -3.21 -6.83 22.49
C LEU A 542 -2.18 -7.86 22.96
N LEU A 543 -0.89 -7.62 22.72
CA LEU A 543 0.20 -8.47 23.17
C LEU A 543 0.36 -8.43 24.70
N ARG A 544 0.30 -7.25 25.32
CA ARG A 544 0.33 -7.12 26.79
C ARG A 544 -0.85 -7.78 27.49
N CYS A 545 -2.04 -7.73 26.89
CA CYS A 545 -3.23 -8.43 27.36
C CYS A 545 -3.22 -9.96 27.07
N ASP A 546 -2.15 -10.49 26.47
CA ASP A 546 -1.96 -11.91 26.14
C ASP A 546 -3.05 -12.50 25.21
N ALA A 547 -3.52 -11.68 24.26
CA ALA A 547 -4.55 -12.08 23.30
C ALA A 547 -4.22 -13.36 22.50
N PRO A 548 -2.97 -13.61 22.03
CA PRO A 548 -2.64 -14.85 21.30
C PRO A 548 -2.91 -16.10 22.14
N ARG A 549 -2.51 -16.09 23.41
CA ARG A 549 -2.75 -17.21 24.33
C ARG A 549 -4.23 -17.39 24.63
N ALA A 550 -4.98 -16.29 24.79
CA ALA A 550 -6.41 -16.35 25.02
C ALA A 550 -7.17 -17.02 23.86
N PHE A 551 -6.80 -16.72 22.60
CA PHE A 551 -7.36 -17.41 21.43
C PHE A 551 -7.02 -18.90 21.43
N LEU A 552 -5.75 -19.26 21.65
CA LEU A 552 -5.33 -20.66 21.67
C LEU A 552 -6.01 -21.45 22.80
N TYR A 553 -6.14 -20.86 23.98
CA TYR A 553 -6.86 -21.48 25.09
C TYR A 553 -8.33 -21.71 24.75
N ALA A 554 -9.02 -20.74 24.15
CA ALA A 554 -10.41 -20.89 23.72
C ALA A 554 -10.56 -22.02 22.67
N ILE A 555 -9.66 -22.06 21.68
CA ILE A 555 -9.64 -23.11 20.63
C ILE A 555 -9.37 -24.49 21.24
N SER A 556 -8.53 -24.59 22.28
CA SER A 556 -8.24 -25.86 22.97
C SER A 556 -9.48 -26.49 23.64
N LYS A 557 -10.53 -25.69 23.88
CA LYS A 557 -11.79 -26.13 24.46
C LYS A 557 -12.82 -26.58 23.43
N PHE A 558 -12.54 -26.45 22.13
CA PHE A 558 -13.48 -26.84 21.09
C PHE A 558 -13.78 -28.35 21.14
N GLY A 559 -15.03 -28.67 21.47
CA GLY A 559 -15.59 -30.02 21.40
C GLY A 559 -16.44 -30.25 20.14
N ALA A 560 -17.18 -31.35 20.10
CA ALA A 560 -18.11 -31.67 19.01
C ALA A 560 -19.34 -30.75 18.98
N GLU A 561 -19.70 -30.15 20.12
CA GLU A 561 -20.95 -29.38 20.31
C GLU A 561 -20.86 -27.89 19.93
N GLU A 562 -19.65 -27.35 19.74
CA GLU A 562 -19.48 -25.94 19.37
C GLU A 562 -19.99 -25.64 17.96
N THR A 563 -20.55 -24.44 17.75
CA THR A 563 -21.15 -24.08 16.45
C THR A 563 -20.10 -23.80 15.38
N THR A 564 -20.52 -23.86 14.12
CA THR A 564 -19.69 -23.46 12.98
C THR A 564 -19.38 -21.95 13.00
N ALA A 565 -20.28 -21.12 13.53
CA ALA A 565 -20.11 -19.68 13.63
C ALA A 565 -18.98 -19.32 14.60
N LEU A 566 -18.95 -19.94 15.78
CA LEU A 566 -17.90 -19.74 16.78
C LEU A 566 -16.52 -20.16 16.24
N ARG A 567 -16.40 -21.38 15.68
CA ARG A 567 -15.14 -21.86 15.11
C ARG A 567 -14.61 -20.92 14.02
N ALA A 568 -15.49 -20.41 13.15
CA ALA A 568 -15.12 -19.47 12.10
C ALA A 568 -14.66 -18.11 12.66
N ALA A 569 -15.35 -17.56 13.66
CA ALA A 569 -14.99 -16.29 14.30
C ALA A 569 -13.61 -16.36 14.96
N PHE A 570 -13.33 -17.43 15.71
CA PHE A 570 -12.04 -17.63 16.38
C PHE A 570 -10.90 -17.90 15.39
N ALA A 571 -11.11 -18.71 14.35
CA ALA A 571 -10.12 -18.91 13.30
C ALA A 571 -9.79 -17.60 12.57
N ARG A 572 -10.81 -16.75 12.31
CA ARG A 572 -10.63 -15.44 11.69
C ARG A 572 -9.89 -14.46 12.60
N GLY A 573 -10.20 -14.45 13.90
CA GLY A 573 -9.53 -13.64 14.92
C GLY A 573 -8.07 -14.02 15.10
N LEU A 574 -7.77 -15.30 15.29
CA LEU A 574 -6.41 -15.81 15.39
C LEU A 574 -5.60 -15.50 14.12
N ARG A 575 -6.19 -15.68 12.94
CA ARG A 575 -5.56 -15.32 11.66
C ARG A 575 -5.20 -13.83 11.61
N ALA A 576 -6.15 -12.94 11.92
CA ALA A 576 -5.91 -11.50 11.87
C ALA A 576 -4.79 -11.07 12.82
N LEU A 577 -4.83 -11.57 14.06
CA LEU A 577 -3.82 -11.30 15.08
C LEU A 577 -2.44 -11.83 14.65
N ALA A 578 -2.36 -13.09 14.20
CA ALA A 578 -1.11 -13.71 13.76
C ALA A 578 -0.46 -12.98 12.58
N ILE A 579 -1.27 -12.51 11.62
CA ILE A 579 -0.77 -11.73 10.47
C ILE A 579 -0.23 -10.37 10.94
N ALA A 580 -0.94 -9.67 11.83
CA ALA A 580 -0.50 -8.39 12.37
C ALA A 580 0.81 -8.50 13.16
N ILE A 581 0.93 -9.55 13.99
CA ILE A 581 2.17 -9.90 14.70
C ILE A 581 3.28 -10.14 13.67
N ALA A 582 3.03 -11.00 12.69
CA ALA A 582 4.04 -11.38 11.69
C ALA A 582 4.51 -10.20 10.84
N ASP A 583 3.64 -9.24 10.51
CA ASP A 583 3.99 -8.01 9.80
C ASP A 583 4.86 -7.05 10.63
N THR A 584 4.81 -7.17 11.96
CA THR A 584 5.63 -6.37 12.90
C THR A 584 7.03 -6.96 13.08
N VAL A 585 7.15 -8.31 13.10
CA VAL A 585 8.43 -9.02 13.28
C VAL A 585 9.39 -8.79 12.12
N GLY A 586 8.87 -8.77 10.89
CA GLY A 586 9.71 -8.65 9.71
C GLY A 586 8.91 -8.41 8.44
N PRO A 587 9.61 -8.18 7.32
CA PRO A 587 8.95 -8.02 6.03
C PRO A 587 7.99 -9.18 5.80
N SER A 588 6.78 -8.84 5.37
CA SER A 588 5.80 -9.84 4.92
C SER A 588 6.38 -10.60 3.71
N GLN A 589 5.59 -11.46 3.06
CA GLN A 589 5.97 -11.90 1.71
C GLN A 589 6.28 -10.72 0.74
N TRP A 590 5.90 -9.49 1.11
CA TRP A 590 5.96 -8.26 0.32
C TRP A 590 6.63 -7.12 1.11
N GLY A 591 7.80 -6.67 0.62
CA GLY A 591 8.44 -5.41 1.00
C GLY A 591 8.94 -5.28 2.45
N LEU A 592 9.75 -4.26 2.69
CA LEU A 592 10.35 -3.89 3.96
C LEU A 592 9.57 -2.75 4.61
N ARG A 593 9.03 -3.01 5.81
CA ARG A 593 8.47 -1.97 6.67
C ARG A 593 9.56 -1.34 7.54
N GLU A 594 9.34 -0.09 7.92
CA GLU A 594 10.23 0.65 8.82
C GLU A 594 10.41 -0.11 10.14
N GLU A 595 11.65 -0.28 10.58
CA GLU A 595 12.00 -0.89 11.86
C GLU A 595 11.77 0.13 12.99
N ARG A 596 10.50 0.46 13.27
CA ARG A 596 10.11 1.36 14.37
C ARG A 596 9.37 0.65 15.50
N ALA A 597 9.28 -0.67 15.46
CA ALA A 597 8.49 -1.40 16.43
C ALA A 597 9.16 -1.44 17.81
N SER A 598 8.67 -0.60 18.73
CA SER A 598 8.99 -0.71 20.17
C SER A 598 8.66 -2.10 20.71
N ILE A 599 7.66 -2.75 20.09
CA ILE A 599 7.14 -4.07 20.43
C ILE A 599 7.75 -5.21 19.61
N LYS A 600 8.79 -4.99 18.79
CA LYS A 600 9.31 -6.02 17.86
C LYS A 600 9.68 -7.32 18.56
N ASN A 601 10.40 -7.23 19.69
CA ASN A 601 10.83 -8.41 20.45
C ASN A 601 9.64 -9.16 21.06
N GLU A 602 8.62 -8.43 21.55
CA GLU A 602 7.38 -9.02 22.07
C GLU A 602 6.60 -9.73 20.95
N ALA A 603 6.50 -9.09 19.79
CA ALA A 603 5.87 -9.66 18.61
C ALA A 603 6.63 -10.91 18.10
N GLU A 604 7.97 -10.90 18.14
CA GLU A 604 8.80 -12.06 17.74
C GLU A 604 8.57 -13.24 18.67
N ALA A 605 8.61 -13.01 19.99
CA ALA A 605 8.30 -14.04 20.98
C ALA A 605 6.87 -14.59 20.83
N ALA A 606 5.88 -13.72 20.59
CA ALA A 606 4.49 -14.14 20.36
C ALA A 606 4.32 -14.93 19.05
N LEU A 607 5.04 -14.55 17.99
CA LEU A 607 5.02 -15.27 16.73
C LEU A 607 5.64 -16.65 16.86
N ASP A 608 6.82 -16.76 17.48
CA ASP A 608 7.49 -18.03 17.72
C ASP A 608 6.60 -18.95 18.57
N TYR A 609 5.93 -18.40 19.58
CA TYR A 609 4.96 -19.12 20.40
C TYR A 609 3.80 -19.72 19.58
N LEU A 610 3.28 -19.00 18.57
CA LEU A 610 2.23 -19.52 17.69
C LEU A 610 2.70 -20.73 16.85
N PHE A 611 3.99 -20.83 16.56
CA PHE A 611 4.57 -21.92 15.76
C PHE A 611 5.25 -23.03 16.58
N GLN A 612 5.17 -22.99 17.91
CA GLN A 612 5.56 -24.11 18.77
C GLN A 612 4.65 -25.32 18.56
N ALA A 613 5.18 -26.52 18.81
CA ALA A 613 4.48 -27.78 18.53
C ALA A 613 3.12 -27.87 19.23
N GLU A 614 3.04 -27.39 20.48
CA GLU A 614 1.84 -27.37 21.31
C GLU A 614 0.78 -26.43 20.75
N SER A 615 1.17 -25.26 20.25
CA SER A 615 0.26 -24.29 19.63
C SER A 615 -0.26 -24.80 18.29
N LEU A 616 0.63 -25.39 17.48
CA LEU A 616 0.27 -26.02 16.20
C LEU A 616 -0.75 -27.14 16.38
N ASP A 617 -0.66 -27.91 17.47
CA ASP A 617 -1.59 -28.98 17.80
C ASP A 617 -3.04 -28.49 18.03
N LEU A 618 -3.24 -27.20 18.33
CA LEU A 618 -4.56 -26.63 18.61
C LEU A 618 -5.28 -26.19 17.34
N TYR A 619 -4.61 -25.45 16.45
CA TYR A 619 -5.28 -24.81 15.32
C TYR A 619 -5.03 -25.46 13.96
N LEU A 620 -3.95 -26.24 13.76
CA LEU A 620 -3.76 -26.98 12.49
C LEU A 620 -4.85 -28.02 12.22
N PRO A 621 -5.44 -28.71 13.22
CA PRO A 621 -6.59 -29.59 12.98
C PRO A 621 -7.80 -28.86 12.35
N LEU A 622 -7.96 -27.56 12.59
CA LEU A 622 -9.04 -26.76 11.99
C LEU A 622 -8.87 -26.60 10.46
N LEU A 623 -7.74 -26.99 9.89
CA LEU A 623 -7.53 -27.05 8.44
C LEU A 623 -8.39 -28.12 7.75
N VAL A 624 -8.97 -29.07 8.49
CA VAL A 624 -9.92 -30.07 7.97
C VAL A 624 -11.35 -29.86 8.50
N ASP A 625 -11.61 -28.76 9.21
CA ASP A 625 -12.94 -28.42 9.74
C ASP A 625 -13.99 -28.41 8.62
N PRO A 626 -15.23 -28.92 8.81
CA PRO A 626 -16.24 -28.95 7.76
C PRO A 626 -16.55 -27.57 7.13
N SER A 627 -16.44 -26.49 7.92
CA SER A 627 -16.67 -25.11 7.46
C SER A 627 -15.56 -24.64 6.52
N PRO A 628 -15.90 -24.24 5.27
CA PRO A 628 -14.93 -23.59 4.37
C PRO A 628 -14.33 -22.32 4.96
N GLN A 629 -15.09 -21.53 5.73
CA GLN A 629 -14.63 -20.29 6.35
C GLN A 629 -13.51 -20.54 7.36
N THR A 630 -13.67 -21.56 8.21
CA THR A 630 -12.66 -21.98 9.19
C THR A 630 -11.37 -22.41 8.50
N ARG A 631 -11.46 -23.39 7.58
CA ARG A 631 -10.26 -23.90 6.87
C ARG A 631 -9.54 -22.81 6.08
N THR A 632 -10.28 -21.92 5.42
CA THR A 632 -9.74 -20.78 4.66
C THR A 632 -8.97 -19.84 5.58
N SER A 633 -9.49 -19.57 6.77
CA SER A 633 -8.83 -18.68 7.74
C SER A 633 -7.48 -19.25 8.21
N ILE A 634 -7.42 -20.56 8.46
CA ILE A 634 -6.17 -21.24 8.83
C ILE A 634 -5.19 -21.28 7.65
N ALA A 635 -5.65 -21.57 6.43
CA ALA A 635 -4.79 -21.54 5.25
C ALA A 635 -4.20 -20.14 5.00
N GLN A 636 -4.99 -19.07 5.20
CA GLN A 636 -4.50 -17.70 5.15
C GLN A 636 -3.50 -17.39 6.27
N LEU A 637 -3.73 -17.86 7.50
CA LEU A 637 -2.78 -17.73 8.60
C LEU A 637 -1.43 -18.32 8.20
N LEU A 638 -1.41 -19.53 7.65
CA LEU A 638 -0.18 -20.17 7.19
C LEU A 638 0.48 -19.41 6.03
N GLY A 639 -0.32 -18.90 5.09
CA GLY A 639 0.18 -18.13 3.95
C GLY A 639 0.82 -16.79 4.34
N PHE A 640 0.33 -16.16 5.41
CA PHE A 640 0.70 -14.79 5.75
C PHE A 640 1.40 -14.61 7.09
N ALA A 641 1.45 -15.61 7.99
CA ALA A 641 2.13 -15.49 9.30
C ALA A 641 3.46 -16.27 9.38
N VAL A 642 3.70 -17.26 8.51
CA VAL A 642 4.98 -17.97 8.46
C VAL A 642 6.08 -17.02 7.97
N ARG A 643 7.18 -16.87 8.72
CA ARG A 643 8.24 -15.87 8.46
C ARG A 643 9.63 -16.48 8.26
N ASN A 644 10.13 -17.25 9.23
CA ASN A 644 11.48 -17.81 9.19
C ASN A 644 11.50 -19.29 8.73
N ALA A 645 12.70 -19.86 8.59
CA ALA A 645 12.89 -21.25 8.17
C ALA A 645 12.42 -22.27 9.22
N GLU A 646 12.45 -21.90 10.49
CA GLU A 646 12.00 -22.74 11.60
C GLU A 646 10.48 -22.91 11.57
N HIS A 647 9.71 -21.83 11.37
CA HIS A 647 8.25 -21.87 11.19
C HIS A 647 7.88 -22.76 10.00
N ARG A 648 8.58 -22.60 8.85
CA ARG A 648 8.35 -23.43 7.66
C ARG A 648 8.61 -24.90 7.95
N THR A 649 9.71 -25.20 8.64
CA THR A 649 10.06 -26.56 9.04
C THR A 649 8.98 -27.14 9.96
N ALA A 650 8.67 -26.45 11.05
CA ALA A 650 7.66 -26.85 12.03
C ALA A 650 6.32 -27.21 11.36
N VAL A 651 5.79 -26.32 10.50
CA VAL A 651 4.54 -26.55 9.77
C VAL A 651 4.67 -27.71 8.77
N SER A 652 5.76 -27.77 8.01
CA SER A 652 5.94 -28.80 6.97
C SER A 652 6.12 -30.21 7.51
N THR A 653 6.70 -30.34 8.71
CA THR A 653 6.94 -31.63 9.38
C THR A 653 5.83 -32.02 10.36
N TRP A 654 4.87 -31.12 10.62
CA TRP A 654 3.82 -31.38 11.59
C TRP A 654 2.91 -32.54 11.17
N LEU A 655 2.51 -33.33 12.18
CA LEU A 655 1.58 -34.44 12.08
C LEU A 655 0.57 -34.36 13.23
N PRO A 656 -0.70 -34.75 13.00
CA PRO A 656 -1.70 -34.82 14.06
C PRO A 656 -1.22 -35.69 15.23
N PRO A 657 -1.59 -35.35 16.49
CA PRO A 657 -1.19 -36.12 17.68
C PRO A 657 -1.47 -37.62 17.55
N GLU A 658 -2.62 -38.00 16.98
CA GLU A 658 -3.00 -39.40 16.77
C GLU A 658 -2.06 -40.16 15.84
N ASP A 659 -1.58 -39.50 14.78
CA ASP A 659 -0.68 -40.11 13.80
C ASP A 659 0.75 -40.18 14.32
N ARG A 660 1.20 -39.19 15.12
CA ARG A 660 2.48 -39.27 15.86
C ARG A 660 2.51 -40.49 16.79
N LEU A 661 1.41 -40.77 17.51
CA LEU A 661 1.31 -41.94 18.40
C LEU A 661 1.34 -43.28 17.65
N LYS A 662 0.76 -43.36 16.45
CA LYS A 662 0.84 -44.55 15.58
C LYS A 662 2.27 -44.82 15.09
N GLU A 663 3.03 -43.76 14.80
CA GLU A 663 4.44 -43.89 14.39
C GLU A 663 5.35 -44.38 15.54
N VAL A 664 5.08 -43.96 16.78
CA VAL A 664 5.85 -44.41 17.95
C VAL A 664 5.58 -45.88 18.29
N LYS A 665 4.35 -46.37 18.06
CA LYS A 665 3.96 -47.78 18.31
C LYS A 665 4.50 -48.78 17.29
N THR A 666 4.86 -48.32 16.09
CA THR A 666 5.31 -49.19 14.99
C THR A 666 6.84 -49.38 14.93
N LYS A 667 7.61 -48.76 15.83
CA LYS A 667 9.09 -48.82 15.86
C LYS A 667 9.66 -49.55 17.08
N ARG A 668 10.75 -50.32 16.90
CA ARG A 668 11.43 -51.06 17.99
C ARG A 668 12.35 -50.13 18.77
N GLY A 669 12.61 -50.42 20.05
CA GLY A 669 13.16 -49.49 21.06
C GLY A 669 14.48 -48.76 20.74
N TRP A 670 15.25 -49.23 19.75
CA TRP A 670 16.56 -48.66 19.37
C TRP A 670 16.42 -47.70 18.16
N GLU A 671 15.28 -47.76 17.45
CA GLU A 671 14.88 -46.81 16.38
C GLU A 671 14.19 -45.56 16.96
N LYS A 672 13.99 -45.50 18.28
CA LYS A 672 13.32 -44.39 18.97
C LYS A 672 14.23 -43.17 19.18
N THR A 673 15.56 -43.35 19.17
CA THR A 673 16.55 -42.28 19.42
C THR A 673 17.11 -41.65 18.14
N ILE A 674 16.96 -42.29 16.99
CA ILE A 674 17.42 -41.78 15.68
C ILE A 674 16.18 -41.37 14.87
N ALA A 675 15.56 -40.25 15.24
CA ALA A 675 14.61 -39.58 14.37
C ALA A 675 15.37 -38.87 13.23
N SER A 676 15.99 -39.63 12.31
CA SER A 676 16.62 -39.02 11.14
C SER A 676 15.54 -38.58 10.15
N ALA A 677 15.56 -37.30 9.83
CA ALA A 677 14.70 -36.59 8.89
C ALA A 677 14.80 -37.03 7.41
N ASN A 678 15.38 -38.21 7.09
CA ASN A 678 15.84 -38.55 5.75
C ASN A 678 15.28 -39.89 5.19
N ALA A 679 13.95 -40.11 5.25
CA ALA A 679 13.32 -41.22 4.53
C ALA A 679 12.72 -40.73 3.17
N PRO A 680 13.24 -41.15 2.00
CA PRO A 680 12.89 -40.57 0.70
C PRO A 680 11.49 -40.95 0.15
N ASN A 681 10.80 -41.93 0.75
CA ASN A 681 9.54 -42.49 0.24
C ASN A 681 8.28 -42.07 1.04
N ARG A 682 8.35 -41.01 1.85
CA ARG A 682 7.20 -40.50 2.63
C ARG A 682 6.80 -39.11 2.12
N GLN A 683 5.87 -39.09 1.17
CA GLN A 683 5.43 -37.86 0.50
C GLN A 683 4.67 -36.92 1.48
N GLY A 684 5.29 -35.77 1.81
CA GLY A 684 4.64 -34.49 2.11
C GLY A 684 3.76 -34.42 3.37
N GLY A 685 4.18 -33.62 4.35
CA GLY A 685 3.50 -33.40 5.63
C GLY A 685 1.98 -33.18 5.51
N TRP A 686 1.26 -33.61 6.55
CA TRP A 686 -0.21 -33.58 6.64
C TRP A 686 -0.80 -32.24 6.19
N VAL A 687 -0.14 -31.13 6.52
CA VAL A 687 -0.56 -29.77 6.12
C VAL A 687 -0.55 -29.59 4.60
N CYS A 688 0.54 -29.96 3.91
CA CYS A 688 0.65 -29.82 2.46
C CYS A 688 -0.40 -30.65 1.70
N ARG A 689 -0.73 -31.85 2.20
CA ARG A 689 -1.77 -32.70 1.60
C ARG A 689 -3.16 -32.06 1.71
N ASN A 690 -3.50 -31.52 2.87
CA ASN A 690 -4.80 -30.87 3.08
C ASN A 690 -4.92 -29.57 2.30
N LEU A 691 -3.87 -28.74 2.25
CA LEU A 691 -3.86 -27.55 1.38
C LEU A 691 -3.98 -27.93 -0.10
N THR A 692 -3.31 -29.00 -0.54
CA THR A 692 -3.45 -29.50 -1.92
C THR A 692 -4.88 -29.96 -2.20
N SER A 693 -5.54 -30.62 -1.24
CA SER A 693 -6.94 -31.01 -1.38
C SER A 693 -7.88 -29.80 -1.48
N MET A 694 -7.62 -28.72 -0.74
CA MET A 694 -8.40 -27.48 -0.79
C MET A 694 -8.33 -26.78 -2.16
N ILE A 695 -7.22 -26.92 -2.88
CA ILE A 695 -7.06 -26.37 -4.24
C ILE A 695 -8.06 -26.98 -5.23
N TYR A 696 -8.50 -28.23 -5.04
CA TYR A 696 -9.48 -28.88 -5.90
C TYR A 696 -10.94 -28.48 -5.59
N SER A 697 -11.17 -27.59 -4.63
CA SER A 697 -12.49 -27.01 -4.38
C SER A 697 -12.94 -26.11 -5.54
N ASN A 698 -14.25 -25.88 -5.67
CA ASN A 698 -14.81 -24.96 -6.68
C ASN A 698 -14.84 -23.49 -6.21
N ASP A 699 -14.37 -23.20 -5.00
CA ASP A 699 -14.41 -21.86 -4.40
C ASP A 699 -13.06 -21.15 -4.62
N ALA A 700 -13.08 -20.04 -5.35
CA ALA A 700 -11.89 -19.26 -5.67
C ALA A 700 -11.15 -18.73 -4.42
N LYS A 701 -11.86 -18.38 -3.33
CA LYS A 701 -11.26 -17.90 -2.09
C LYS A 701 -10.53 -19.02 -1.34
N VAL A 702 -11.11 -20.22 -1.35
CA VAL A 702 -10.48 -21.42 -0.75
C VAL A 702 -9.23 -21.81 -1.55
N GLN A 703 -9.33 -21.80 -2.88
CA GLN A 703 -8.20 -22.05 -3.78
C GLN A 703 -7.06 -21.06 -3.56
N GLU A 704 -7.38 -19.77 -3.50
CA GLU A 704 -6.40 -18.71 -3.27
C GLU A 704 -5.68 -18.89 -1.92
N ALA A 705 -6.42 -19.09 -0.83
CA ALA A 705 -5.84 -19.27 0.50
C ALA A 705 -4.91 -20.50 0.56
N ALA A 706 -5.32 -21.61 -0.07
CA ALA A 706 -4.52 -22.81 -0.13
C ALA A 706 -3.23 -22.63 -0.94
N LEU A 707 -3.29 -21.89 -2.05
CA LEU A 707 -2.13 -21.55 -2.88
C LEU A 707 -1.13 -20.67 -2.12
N TRP A 708 -1.60 -19.66 -1.36
CA TRP A 708 -0.73 -18.86 -0.51
C TRP A 708 -0.03 -19.70 0.57
N GLY A 709 -0.77 -20.59 1.25
CA GLY A 709 -0.20 -21.51 2.23
C GLY A 709 0.89 -22.40 1.64
N LEU A 710 0.62 -23.04 0.49
CA LEU A 710 1.58 -23.93 -0.18
C LEU A 710 2.81 -23.18 -0.69
N ALA A 711 2.62 -22.00 -1.29
CA ALA A 711 3.72 -21.16 -1.75
C ALA A 711 4.67 -20.78 -0.59
N THR A 712 4.10 -20.47 0.58
CA THR A 712 4.86 -20.06 1.76
C THR A 712 5.67 -21.21 2.35
N ILE A 713 5.08 -22.40 2.45
CA ILE A 713 5.77 -23.59 2.99
C ILE A 713 6.85 -24.06 2.01
N ALA A 714 6.62 -23.92 0.70
CA ALA A 714 7.57 -24.29 -0.34
C ALA A 714 8.74 -23.28 -0.52
N LYS A 715 8.57 -22.03 -0.08
CA LYS A 715 9.59 -20.98 -0.19
C LYS A 715 10.86 -21.38 0.54
N ASP A 716 11.99 -21.36 -0.17
CA ASP A 716 13.32 -21.76 0.31
C ASP A 716 13.39 -23.18 0.91
N ASN A 717 12.42 -24.05 0.59
CA ASN A 717 12.38 -25.45 1.01
C ASN A 717 12.33 -26.37 -0.23
N SER A 718 13.50 -26.65 -0.80
CA SER A 718 13.62 -27.41 -2.05
C SER A 718 13.04 -28.81 -1.96
N THR A 719 13.04 -29.44 -0.78
CA THR A 719 12.47 -30.78 -0.57
C THR A 719 10.96 -30.79 -0.72
N VAL A 720 10.26 -29.85 -0.07
CA VAL A 720 8.81 -29.68 -0.17
C VAL A 720 8.44 -29.23 -1.58
N ALA A 721 9.12 -28.23 -2.13
CA ALA A 721 8.85 -27.71 -3.47
C ALA A 721 9.03 -28.80 -4.56
N ALA A 722 10.07 -29.63 -4.47
CA ALA A 722 10.26 -30.76 -5.38
C ALA A 722 9.20 -31.85 -5.20
N ALA A 723 8.71 -32.09 -3.98
CA ALA A 723 7.63 -33.04 -3.73
C ALA A 723 6.29 -32.56 -4.33
N LEU A 724 5.98 -31.27 -4.22
CA LEU A 724 4.81 -30.64 -4.82
C LEU A 724 4.84 -30.68 -6.36
N GLY A 725 6.03 -30.72 -6.97
CA GLY A 725 6.21 -30.81 -8.43
C GLY A 725 6.06 -32.21 -9.02
N LYS A 726 6.08 -33.28 -8.22
CA LYS A 726 5.95 -34.66 -8.71
C LYS A 726 4.50 -35.00 -9.06
N SER A 727 4.30 -35.77 -10.13
CA SER A 727 2.97 -36.28 -10.49
C SER A 727 2.45 -37.24 -9.42
N SER A 728 1.13 -37.22 -9.17
CA SER A 728 0.44 -38.19 -8.33
C SER A 728 0.71 -39.63 -8.81
N THR A 729 0.61 -40.61 -7.91
CA THR A 729 0.70 -42.04 -8.25
C THR A 729 -0.41 -42.51 -9.19
N ASP A 730 -1.47 -41.71 -9.33
CA ASP A 730 -2.55 -41.90 -10.29
C ASP A 730 -2.17 -41.31 -11.65
N ARG A 731 -2.09 -42.14 -12.70
CA ARG A 731 -1.52 -41.78 -14.02
C ARG A 731 -2.30 -40.69 -14.76
N ASP A 732 -3.55 -40.43 -14.37
CA ASP A 732 -4.45 -39.50 -15.06
C ASP A 732 -4.66 -38.16 -14.31
N ALA A 733 -4.09 -37.98 -13.11
CA ALA A 733 -4.24 -36.76 -12.34
C ALA A 733 -3.16 -35.70 -12.68
N PRO A 734 -3.53 -34.45 -13.03
CA PRO A 734 -2.57 -33.40 -13.36
C PRO A 734 -1.69 -33.05 -12.15
N SER A 735 -0.41 -32.71 -12.39
CA SER A 735 0.50 -32.26 -11.34
C SER A 735 0.01 -30.95 -10.71
N LEU A 736 0.38 -30.68 -9.45
CA LEU A 736 0.01 -29.43 -8.79
C LEU A 736 0.54 -28.20 -9.56
N LEU A 737 1.71 -28.31 -10.20
CA LEU A 737 2.22 -27.28 -11.09
C LEU A 737 1.28 -27.02 -12.28
N ALA A 738 0.78 -28.06 -12.94
CA ALA A 738 -0.16 -27.90 -14.04
C ALA A 738 -1.48 -27.25 -13.58
N PHE A 739 -1.96 -27.63 -12.40
CA PHE A 739 -3.17 -27.03 -11.82
C PHE A 739 -2.96 -25.56 -11.42
N ALA A 740 -1.85 -25.23 -10.77
CA ALA A 740 -1.47 -23.84 -10.47
C ALA A 740 -1.35 -23.00 -11.75
N LEU A 741 -0.74 -23.53 -12.82
CA LEU A 741 -0.67 -22.82 -14.11
C LEU A 741 -2.03 -22.64 -14.79
N THR A 742 -2.99 -23.52 -14.51
CA THR A 742 -4.38 -23.36 -14.95
C THR A 742 -5.06 -22.24 -14.17
N LEU A 743 -4.90 -22.22 -12.85
CA LEU A 743 -5.43 -21.16 -11.98
C LEU A 743 -4.74 -19.79 -12.21
N ALA A 744 -3.51 -19.77 -12.72
CA ALA A 744 -2.85 -18.54 -13.20
C ALA A 744 -3.60 -17.86 -14.35
N LYS A 745 -4.55 -18.56 -14.99
CA LYS A 745 -5.46 -18.02 -16.02
C LYS A 745 -6.86 -17.66 -15.48
N SER A 746 -7.07 -17.69 -14.16
CA SER A 746 -8.34 -17.32 -13.50
C SER A 746 -8.78 -15.89 -13.83
N ARG A 747 -10.07 -15.57 -13.62
CA ARG A 747 -10.61 -14.21 -13.73
C ARG A 747 -10.23 -13.32 -12.54
N SER A 748 -9.98 -13.91 -11.36
CA SER A 748 -9.51 -13.18 -10.18
C SER A 748 -7.99 -12.97 -10.21
N THR A 749 -7.55 -11.72 -10.17
CA THR A 749 -6.11 -11.37 -10.12
C THR A 749 -5.43 -11.95 -8.87
N GLU A 750 -6.12 -12.04 -7.74
CA GLU A 750 -5.55 -12.55 -6.49
C GLU A 750 -5.26 -14.05 -6.59
N THR A 751 -6.19 -14.83 -7.13
CA THR A 751 -5.97 -16.26 -7.44
C THR A 751 -4.81 -16.43 -8.42
N GLN A 752 -4.70 -15.55 -9.43
CA GLN A 752 -3.59 -15.61 -10.37
C GLN A 752 -2.24 -15.40 -9.70
N LEU A 753 -2.14 -14.40 -8.81
CA LEU A 753 -0.91 -14.09 -8.09
C LEU A 753 -0.50 -15.21 -7.13
N ALA A 754 -1.45 -15.75 -6.36
CA ALA A 754 -1.23 -16.88 -5.47
C ALA A 754 -0.73 -18.11 -6.26
N ALA A 755 -1.37 -18.39 -7.40
CA ALA A 755 -1.00 -19.48 -8.29
C ALA A 755 0.39 -19.28 -8.91
N CYS A 756 0.71 -18.06 -9.34
CA CYS A 756 2.03 -17.72 -9.88
C CYS A 756 3.13 -17.83 -8.81
N LEU A 757 2.89 -17.43 -7.56
CA LEU A 757 3.88 -17.60 -6.48
C LEU A 757 4.11 -19.09 -6.14
N CYS A 758 3.03 -19.88 -6.08
CA CYS A 758 3.14 -21.32 -5.85
C CYS A 758 3.92 -22.00 -6.99
N ALA A 759 3.57 -21.69 -8.25
CA ALA A 759 4.29 -22.18 -9.43
C ALA A 759 5.76 -21.75 -9.42
N THR A 760 6.06 -20.52 -9.02
CA THR A 760 7.42 -19.98 -8.92
C THR A 760 8.28 -20.83 -7.98
N SER A 761 7.76 -21.18 -6.80
CA SER A 761 8.48 -22.01 -5.82
C SER A 761 8.78 -23.41 -6.37
N ILE A 762 7.82 -24.01 -7.09
CA ILE A 762 7.99 -25.32 -7.72
C ILE A 762 8.98 -25.26 -8.89
N ILE A 763 8.87 -24.28 -9.78
CA ILE A 763 9.76 -24.09 -10.94
C ILE A 763 11.21 -23.92 -10.49
N ARG A 764 11.45 -23.16 -9.41
CA ARG A 764 12.79 -22.95 -8.86
C ARG A 764 13.41 -24.22 -8.27
N ALA A 765 12.61 -25.13 -7.72
CA ALA A 765 13.10 -26.39 -7.18
C ALA A 765 13.36 -27.44 -8.27
N THR A 766 12.65 -27.37 -9.40
CA THR A 766 12.79 -28.33 -10.51
C THR A 766 13.74 -27.87 -11.62
N SER A 767 14.07 -26.58 -11.67
CA SER A 767 15.13 -26.02 -12.52
C SER A 767 16.45 -26.02 -11.76
N PRO A 768 17.42 -26.89 -12.06
CA PRO A 768 18.72 -26.80 -11.40
C PRO A 768 19.36 -25.45 -11.76
N ALA A 769 19.62 -24.63 -10.74
CA ALA A 769 20.54 -23.52 -10.88
C ALA A 769 21.87 -24.11 -11.37
N THR A 770 22.29 -23.74 -12.58
CA THR A 770 23.64 -24.05 -13.04
C THR A 770 24.58 -23.52 -11.97
N SER A 771 25.31 -24.43 -11.33
CA SER A 771 26.22 -24.09 -10.25
C SER A 771 27.13 -22.96 -10.73
N PRO A 772 27.34 -21.90 -9.93
CA PRO A 772 28.44 -21.00 -10.20
C PRO A 772 29.69 -21.81 -9.94
N SER A 773 30.28 -22.40 -10.99
CA SER A 773 31.64 -22.92 -10.87
C SER A 773 32.50 -21.77 -10.38
N THR A 774 33.06 -21.94 -9.19
CA THR A 774 34.15 -21.15 -8.62
C THR A 774 35.22 -20.90 -9.69
N SER A 775 35.16 -19.75 -10.34
CA SER A 775 36.29 -19.06 -10.98
C SER A 775 35.85 -17.68 -11.44
N SER A 776 36.04 -16.70 -10.56
CA SER A 776 36.32 -15.35 -11.03
C SER A 776 37.65 -15.36 -11.79
N HIS A 777 37.66 -14.73 -12.96
CA HIS A 777 38.79 -14.28 -13.80
C HIS A 777 38.80 -14.88 -15.22
N ASN A 778 38.50 -14.02 -16.19
CA ASN A 778 39.10 -13.87 -17.54
C ASN A 778 38.14 -13.05 -18.41
N ALA A 779 38.28 -11.72 -18.36
CA ALA A 779 37.92 -10.90 -19.53
C ALA A 779 39.09 -10.97 -20.53
N HIS A 780 38.77 -10.81 -21.82
CA HIS A 780 39.67 -10.72 -22.98
C HIS A 780 40.05 -12.03 -23.68
N THR A 781 39.19 -12.48 -24.60
CA THR A 781 39.60 -12.76 -25.98
C THR A 781 38.41 -12.49 -26.91
N HIS A 782 38.57 -11.55 -27.83
CA HIS A 782 37.64 -11.31 -28.94
C HIS A 782 37.65 -12.49 -29.91
N THR A 783 36.56 -13.24 -29.97
CA THR A 783 36.11 -13.94 -31.19
C THR A 783 34.61 -14.17 -31.10
N HIS A 784 33.86 -13.72 -32.12
CA HIS A 784 32.42 -13.91 -32.29
C HIS A 784 31.97 -15.36 -31.98
N PRO A 785 30.90 -15.58 -31.20
CA PRO A 785 30.19 -16.85 -31.23
C PRO A 785 29.00 -16.72 -32.19
N THR A 786 29.14 -17.36 -33.34
CA THR A 786 28.02 -17.78 -34.18
C THR A 786 27.12 -18.76 -33.40
N ASN A 787 25.82 -18.65 -33.62
CA ASN A 787 24.75 -19.56 -33.24
C ASN A 787 25.17 -21.03 -33.08
N THR A 788 24.85 -21.62 -31.92
CA THR A 788 24.02 -22.83 -31.71
C THR A 788 24.47 -23.54 -30.43
N HIS A 789 23.69 -23.43 -29.35
CA HIS A 789 23.73 -24.40 -28.26
C HIS A 789 22.34 -25.04 -28.13
N ALA A 790 22.25 -26.25 -28.69
CA ALA A 790 21.15 -27.17 -28.42
C ALA A 790 21.23 -27.62 -26.95
N PHE A 791 20.14 -27.44 -26.21
CA PHE A 791 19.96 -28.01 -24.87
C PHE A 791 19.31 -29.41 -24.96
N PRO A 792 19.51 -30.30 -23.97
CA PRO A 792 19.02 -31.68 -24.03
C PRO A 792 17.48 -31.75 -23.92
N ALA A 793 16.89 -32.79 -24.51
CA ALA A 793 15.46 -33.01 -24.78
C ALA A 793 14.55 -33.27 -23.55
N GLY A 794 14.73 -32.52 -22.45
CA GLY A 794 13.83 -32.49 -21.29
C GLY A 794 13.46 -31.07 -20.80
N ALA A 795 13.86 -30.03 -21.54
CA ALA A 795 13.75 -28.63 -21.14
C ALA A 795 12.47 -27.89 -21.61
N ASP A 796 11.60 -28.53 -22.40
CA ASP A 796 10.47 -27.85 -23.04
C ASP A 796 9.32 -27.49 -22.07
N ASP A 797 9.03 -28.33 -21.06
CA ASP A 797 7.93 -28.10 -20.10
C ASP A 797 8.24 -26.98 -19.09
N THR A 798 9.49 -26.90 -18.63
CA THR A 798 9.93 -25.86 -17.69
C THR A 798 9.98 -24.48 -18.36
N SER A 799 10.30 -24.43 -19.66
CA SER A 799 10.27 -23.20 -20.45
C SER A 799 8.84 -22.66 -20.62
N THR A 800 7.87 -23.55 -20.83
CA THR A 800 6.45 -23.19 -21.04
C THR A 800 5.78 -22.73 -19.74
N SER A 801 6.08 -23.40 -18.63
CA SER A 801 5.60 -23.05 -17.28
C SER A 801 6.09 -21.66 -16.86
N THR A 802 7.39 -21.40 -17.02
CA THR A 802 8.04 -20.11 -16.73
C THR A 802 7.45 -18.99 -17.60
N ARG A 803 7.25 -19.24 -18.90
CA ARG A 803 6.65 -18.29 -19.83
C ARG A 803 5.23 -17.88 -19.40
N THR A 804 4.44 -18.84 -18.93
CA THR A 804 3.07 -18.57 -18.49
C THR A 804 3.06 -17.62 -17.29
N VAL A 805 3.90 -17.88 -16.27
CA VAL A 805 4.03 -17.01 -15.09
C VAL A 805 4.46 -15.59 -15.49
N MET A 806 5.51 -15.46 -16.32
CA MET A 806 6.01 -14.15 -16.76
C MET A 806 4.97 -13.35 -17.55
N ASN A 807 4.18 -14.00 -18.42
CA ASN A 807 3.13 -13.34 -19.19
C ASN A 807 2.01 -12.78 -18.30
N VAL A 808 1.57 -13.56 -17.29
CA VAL A 808 0.55 -13.12 -16.33
C VAL A 808 1.08 -11.93 -15.53
N ILE A 809 2.31 -12.01 -15.02
CA ILE A 809 2.94 -10.92 -14.27
C ILE A 809 3.04 -9.65 -15.14
N ASN A 810 3.55 -9.75 -16.36
CA ASN A 810 3.70 -8.59 -17.25
C ASN A 810 2.35 -7.91 -17.53
N ARG A 811 1.28 -8.68 -17.69
CA ARG A 811 -0.08 -8.15 -17.88
C ARG A 811 -0.55 -7.40 -16.63
N ILE A 812 -0.40 -7.98 -15.43
CA ILE A 812 -0.82 -7.37 -14.17
C ILE A 812 -0.01 -6.11 -13.88
N VAL A 813 1.32 -6.16 -13.99
CA VAL A 813 2.22 -5.01 -13.74
C VAL A 813 1.89 -3.81 -14.64
N SER A 814 1.51 -4.09 -15.90
CA SER A 814 1.20 -3.06 -16.91
C SER A 814 -0.25 -2.55 -16.87
N ALA A 815 -1.15 -3.17 -16.09
CA ALA A 815 -2.56 -2.80 -16.07
C ALA A 815 -2.79 -1.56 -15.19
N GLN A 816 -3.21 -0.44 -15.79
CA GLN A 816 -3.46 0.81 -15.06
C GLN A 816 -4.72 0.77 -14.19
N ASN A 817 -5.71 -0.04 -14.56
CA ASN A 817 -6.96 -0.21 -13.80
C ASN A 817 -6.83 -1.23 -12.65
N GLU A 818 -5.66 -1.85 -12.48
CA GLU A 818 -5.43 -2.85 -11.44
C GLU A 818 -4.95 -2.18 -10.15
N SER A 819 -5.30 -2.76 -9.00
CA SER A 819 -4.93 -2.21 -7.69
C SER A 819 -3.41 -2.14 -7.51
N LEU A 820 -2.93 -1.10 -6.82
CA LEU A 820 -1.50 -0.94 -6.49
C LEU A 820 -0.97 -2.15 -5.71
N GLY A 821 -1.80 -2.75 -4.84
CA GLY A 821 -1.46 -3.95 -4.08
C GLY A 821 -1.19 -5.17 -4.97
N ASN A 822 -2.05 -5.43 -5.97
CA ASN A 822 -1.86 -6.55 -6.89
C ASN A 822 -0.64 -6.35 -7.79
N ARG A 823 -0.41 -5.12 -8.27
CA ARG A 823 0.80 -4.77 -9.04
C ARG A 823 2.08 -4.95 -8.22
N THR A 824 2.03 -4.60 -6.93
CA THR A 824 3.14 -4.79 -5.98
C THR A 824 3.46 -6.26 -5.79
N LYS A 825 2.44 -7.09 -5.50
CA LYS A 825 2.59 -8.56 -5.40
C LYS A 825 3.18 -9.15 -6.68
N ALA A 826 2.70 -8.73 -7.85
CA ALA A 826 3.21 -9.20 -9.14
C ALA A 826 4.72 -8.94 -9.33
N CYS A 827 5.19 -7.74 -8.95
CA CYS A 827 6.61 -7.40 -8.99
C CYS A 827 7.44 -8.29 -8.04
N PHE A 828 6.95 -8.57 -6.84
CA PHE A 828 7.62 -9.47 -5.91
C PHE A 828 7.59 -10.94 -6.36
N VAL A 829 6.51 -11.42 -6.99
CA VAL A 829 6.50 -12.77 -7.57
C VAL A 829 7.58 -12.88 -8.66
N LEU A 830 7.76 -11.86 -9.49
CA LEU A 830 8.86 -11.82 -10.47
C LEU A 830 10.23 -11.82 -9.79
N TYR A 831 10.42 -10.99 -8.76
CA TYR A 831 11.63 -11.02 -7.93
C TYR A 831 11.91 -12.43 -7.42
N TYR A 832 10.93 -13.09 -6.79
CA TYR A 832 11.08 -14.45 -6.28
C TYR A 832 11.33 -15.47 -7.39
N LEU A 833 10.91 -15.24 -8.62
CA LEU A 833 11.20 -16.14 -9.73
C LEU A 833 12.65 -16.06 -10.20
N VAL A 834 13.23 -14.85 -10.21
CA VAL A 834 14.53 -14.59 -10.85
C VAL A 834 15.71 -14.49 -9.87
N THR A 835 15.43 -14.25 -8.58
CA THR A 835 16.47 -14.05 -7.57
C THR A 835 17.38 -15.28 -7.47
N ASP A 836 18.69 -15.04 -7.48
CA ASP A 836 19.75 -16.05 -7.47
C ASP A 836 19.70 -17.08 -8.61
N HIS A 837 19.00 -16.79 -9.71
CA HIS A 837 18.86 -17.71 -10.84
C HIS A 837 19.13 -17.05 -12.22
N PRO A 838 20.38 -17.05 -12.72
CA PRO A 838 20.77 -16.29 -13.91
C PRO A 838 19.99 -16.64 -15.18
N ALA A 839 19.67 -17.92 -15.42
CA ALA A 839 18.91 -18.33 -16.60
C ALA A 839 17.45 -17.79 -16.61
N LEU A 840 16.79 -17.76 -15.45
CA LEU A 840 15.43 -17.23 -15.31
C LEU A 840 15.43 -15.70 -15.39
N ALA A 841 16.45 -15.04 -14.86
CA ALA A 841 16.64 -13.59 -15.00
C ALA A 841 16.81 -13.19 -16.47
N PHE A 842 17.62 -13.92 -17.23
CA PHE A 842 17.77 -13.68 -18.68
C PHE A 842 16.47 -13.95 -19.44
N SER A 843 15.76 -15.03 -19.11
CA SER A 843 14.46 -15.32 -19.71
C SER A 843 13.42 -14.23 -19.44
N ALA A 844 13.38 -13.68 -18.22
CA ALA A 844 12.52 -12.55 -17.88
C ALA A 844 12.88 -11.29 -18.68
N TYR A 845 14.17 -11.02 -18.88
CA TYR A 845 14.65 -9.91 -19.71
C TYR A 845 14.22 -10.06 -21.18
N ASP A 846 14.45 -11.23 -21.79
CA ASP A 846 14.06 -11.54 -23.18
C ASP A 846 12.54 -11.40 -23.39
N ARG A 847 11.75 -11.68 -22.35
CA ARG A 847 10.28 -11.52 -22.34
C ARG A 847 9.81 -10.08 -22.09
N GLY A 848 10.73 -9.12 -21.98
CA GLY A 848 10.41 -7.71 -21.80
C GLY A 848 9.95 -7.32 -20.38
N CYS A 849 10.15 -8.18 -19.37
CA CYS A 849 9.73 -7.87 -18.00
C CYS A 849 10.43 -6.61 -17.47
N LEU A 850 11.72 -6.45 -17.77
CA LEU A 850 12.50 -5.27 -17.37
C LEU A 850 11.90 -3.98 -17.95
N ALA A 851 11.49 -3.99 -19.23
CA ALA A 851 10.90 -2.83 -19.88
C ALA A 851 9.55 -2.44 -19.26
N LYS A 852 8.74 -3.42 -18.84
CA LYS A 852 7.48 -3.18 -18.13
C LYS A 852 7.71 -2.59 -16.74
N LEU A 853 8.65 -3.16 -15.96
CA LEU A 853 9.05 -2.60 -14.67
C LEU A 853 9.59 -1.18 -14.79
N ALA A 854 10.40 -0.92 -15.82
CA ALA A 854 10.95 0.41 -16.09
C ALA A 854 9.86 1.45 -16.42
N ALA A 855 8.83 1.07 -17.17
CA ALA A 855 7.68 1.93 -17.44
C ALA A 855 6.95 2.29 -16.14
N VAL A 856 6.60 1.30 -15.33
CA VAL A 856 5.94 1.52 -14.04
C VAL A 856 6.77 2.42 -13.13
N LEU A 857 8.07 2.17 -13.00
CA LEU A 857 8.94 2.95 -12.11
C LEU A 857 9.02 4.42 -12.53
N ARG A 858 9.07 4.71 -13.84
CA ARG A 858 9.08 6.08 -14.36
C ARG A 858 7.73 6.79 -14.17
N ASP A 859 6.63 6.07 -14.34
CA ASP A 859 5.29 6.63 -14.18
C ASP A 859 5.03 7.05 -12.73
N ILE A 860 5.52 6.26 -11.77
CA ILE A 860 5.25 6.50 -10.34
C ILE A 860 6.31 7.37 -9.67
N THR A 861 7.51 7.55 -10.22
CA THR A 861 8.60 8.25 -9.50
C THR A 861 8.77 9.68 -10.02
N PRO A 862 8.52 10.72 -9.20
CA PRO A 862 8.72 12.11 -9.61
C PRO A 862 10.21 12.42 -9.78
N ILE A 863 10.59 13.06 -10.89
CA ILE A 863 11.99 13.40 -11.23
C ILE A 863 12.25 14.93 -11.11
N ALA A 864 11.22 15.74 -10.84
CA ALA A 864 11.37 17.20 -10.76
C ALA A 864 12.09 17.65 -9.46
N PRO A 865 12.86 18.77 -9.50
CA PRO A 865 13.54 19.31 -8.33
C PRO A 865 12.52 20.07 -7.46
N ARG A 866 11.65 19.35 -6.77
CA ARG A 866 10.94 19.91 -5.61
C ARG A 866 11.81 19.70 -4.37
N ALA A 867 11.81 20.71 -3.51
CA ALA A 867 12.23 20.56 -2.12
C ALA A 867 11.55 19.30 -1.54
N GLU A 868 12.32 18.54 -0.76
CA GLU A 868 11.91 17.47 0.16
C GLU A 868 10.50 16.92 -0.06
N TRP A 869 10.39 15.63 -0.45
CA TRP A 869 9.13 14.85 -0.53
C TRP A 869 8.04 15.47 0.37
N GLU A 870 7.14 16.28 -0.22
CA GLU A 870 6.18 17.09 0.55
C GLU A 870 5.50 16.17 1.57
N GLU A 871 5.65 16.48 2.87
CA GLU A 871 5.52 15.51 3.97
C GLU A 871 4.13 14.83 4.07
N GLU A 872 3.13 15.26 3.30
CA GLU A 872 1.71 14.94 3.56
C GLU A 872 0.92 14.18 2.46
N GLU A 873 1.45 13.89 1.25
CA GLU A 873 0.55 13.44 0.14
C GLU A 873 0.79 12.08 -0.55
N GLU A 874 1.94 11.40 -0.40
CA GLU A 874 2.13 10.11 -1.11
C GLU A 874 1.51 8.91 -0.37
N SER A 875 0.62 8.17 -1.05
CA SER A 875 0.01 6.95 -0.49
C SER A 875 1.01 5.80 -0.35
N ASP A 876 0.90 5.04 0.75
CA ASP A 876 1.75 3.87 1.03
C ASP A 876 1.75 2.83 -0.10
N GLY A 877 0.65 2.74 -0.86
CA GLY A 877 0.53 1.86 -2.02
C GLY A 877 1.51 2.18 -3.15
N VAL A 878 1.79 3.47 -3.40
CA VAL A 878 2.74 3.89 -4.45
C VAL A 878 4.18 3.61 -4.00
N ALA A 879 4.51 3.90 -2.75
CA ALA A 879 5.81 3.58 -2.18
C ALA A 879 6.10 2.08 -2.21
N GLY A 880 5.11 1.23 -1.85
CA GLY A 880 5.23 -0.22 -1.93
C GLY A 880 5.43 -0.76 -3.34
N LEU A 881 4.72 -0.21 -4.34
CA LEU A 881 4.92 -0.57 -5.74
C LEU A 881 6.32 -0.17 -6.24
N ARG A 882 6.81 1.00 -5.82
CA ARG A 882 8.16 1.49 -6.16
C ARG A 882 9.24 0.59 -5.59
N GLU A 883 9.12 0.21 -4.32
CA GLU A 883 10.01 -0.76 -3.69
C GLU A 883 10.03 -2.09 -4.46
N ALA A 884 8.86 -2.65 -4.75
CA ALA A 884 8.76 -3.95 -5.41
C ALA A 884 9.37 -3.93 -6.82
N ALA A 885 9.12 -2.85 -7.59
CA ALA A 885 9.68 -2.67 -8.92
C ALA A 885 11.21 -2.56 -8.89
N LEU A 886 11.77 -1.72 -8.00
CA LEU A 886 13.21 -1.58 -7.81
C LEU A 886 13.87 -2.90 -7.38
N THR A 887 13.23 -3.63 -6.47
CA THR A 887 13.72 -4.93 -5.96
C THR A 887 13.80 -5.97 -7.09
N ALA A 888 12.78 -6.04 -7.95
CA ALA A 888 12.79 -6.91 -9.12
C ALA A 888 13.84 -6.49 -10.16
N ILE A 889 14.01 -5.18 -10.41
CA ILE A 889 15.04 -4.64 -11.32
C ILE A 889 16.45 -5.00 -10.80
N ALA A 890 16.69 -4.86 -9.49
CA ALA A 890 17.97 -5.21 -8.87
C ALA A 890 18.30 -6.70 -9.08
N ALA A 891 17.33 -7.60 -8.85
CA ALA A 891 17.52 -9.04 -9.03
C ALA A 891 17.78 -9.41 -10.50
N LEU A 892 17.05 -8.82 -11.45
CA LEU A 892 17.31 -9.03 -12.89
C LEU A 892 18.72 -8.59 -13.31
N SER A 893 19.20 -7.48 -12.75
CA SER A 893 20.47 -6.86 -13.12
C SER A 893 21.69 -7.50 -12.43
N LEU A 894 21.48 -8.46 -11.53
CA LEU A 894 22.53 -8.96 -10.64
C LEU A 894 23.63 -9.74 -11.37
N PHE A 895 23.30 -10.49 -12.43
CA PHE A 895 24.22 -11.45 -13.06
C PHE A 895 24.69 -11.07 -14.47
N ASP A 896 23.87 -10.40 -15.28
CA ASP A 896 24.13 -10.19 -16.70
C ASP A 896 24.48 -8.72 -17.04
N ASN A 897 25.57 -8.53 -17.80
CA ASN A 897 26.04 -7.18 -18.18
C ASN A 897 25.15 -6.48 -19.22
N THR A 898 24.48 -7.23 -20.09
CA THR A 898 23.53 -6.70 -21.08
C THR A 898 22.33 -6.09 -20.38
N ILE A 899 21.80 -6.79 -19.38
CA ILE A 899 20.69 -6.28 -18.56
C ILE A 899 21.11 -4.99 -17.84
N ARG A 900 22.30 -4.95 -17.22
CA ARG A 900 22.81 -3.74 -16.55
C ARG A 900 22.93 -2.56 -17.51
N ARG A 901 23.44 -2.77 -18.72
CA ARG A 901 23.51 -1.72 -19.75
C ARG A 901 22.13 -1.25 -20.18
N SER A 902 21.16 -2.15 -20.29
CA SER A 902 19.78 -1.75 -20.61
C SER A 902 19.16 -0.86 -19.53
N VAL A 903 19.47 -1.13 -18.25
CA VAL A 903 19.06 -0.26 -17.13
C VAL A 903 19.71 1.12 -17.22
N THR A 904 21.00 1.18 -17.55
CA THR A 904 21.78 2.43 -17.52
C THR A 904 21.58 3.29 -18.77
N ASP A 905 21.51 2.67 -19.94
CA ASP A 905 21.66 3.34 -21.24
C ASP A 905 20.30 3.41 -21.98
N ASP A 906 19.50 2.34 -21.97
CA ASP A 906 18.29 2.24 -22.80
C ASP A 906 17.02 2.72 -22.09
N LEU A 907 16.83 2.31 -20.82
CA LEU A 907 15.55 2.42 -20.13
C LEU A 907 15.40 3.67 -19.24
N ARG A 908 16.43 4.53 -19.20
CA ARG A 908 16.47 5.79 -18.42
C ARG A 908 16.12 5.60 -16.94
N LEU A 909 16.66 4.56 -16.31
CA LEU A 909 16.34 4.22 -14.92
C LEU A 909 17.24 4.91 -13.88
N LEU A 910 18.35 5.53 -14.29
CA LEU A 910 19.26 6.20 -13.34
C LEU A 910 18.60 7.32 -12.54
N PRO A 911 17.81 8.26 -13.14
CA PRO A 911 17.17 9.32 -12.37
C PRO A 911 16.11 8.80 -11.35
N PRO A 912 15.19 7.87 -11.70
CA PRO A 912 14.29 7.27 -10.72
C PRO A 912 15.01 6.54 -9.57
N ILE A 913 16.09 5.79 -9.87
CA ILE A 913 16.89 5.12 -8.84
C ILE A 913 17.54 6.16 -7.92
N HIS A 914 18.06 7.26 -8.47
CA HIS A 914 18.67 8.34 -7.70
C HIS A 914 17.64 9.01 -6.78
N ALA A 915 16.45 9.33 -7.28
CA ALA A 915 15.36 9.88 -6.47
C ALA A 915 14.98 8.93 -5.32
N ALA A 916 14.89 7.62 -5.59
CA ALA A 916 14.53 6.62 -4.61
C ALA A 916 15.54 6.47 -3.44
N LEU A 917 16.82 6.82 -3.65
CA LEU A 917 17.83 6.83 -2.57
C LEU A 917 17.52 7.89 -1.49
N GLY A 918 16.89 9.00 -1.86
CA GLY A 918 16.47 10.06 -0.94
C GLY A 918 15.05 9.90 -0.36
N HIS A 919 14.39 8.77 -0.61
CA HIS A 919 12.99 8.56 -0.25
C HIS A 919 12.77 8.33 1.26
N ARG A 920 11.60 8.70 1.81
CA ARG A 920 11.27 8.52 3.25
C ARG A 920 11.09 7.06 3.70
N ALA A 921 10.51 6.22 2.84
CA ALA A 921 10.28 4.81 3.13
C ALA A 921 11.58 3.98 3.06
N VAL A 922 11.85 3.20 4.11
CA VAL A 922 13.03 2.33 4.24
C VAL A 922 13.12 1.32 3.09
N GLY A 923 12.02 0.66 2.72
CA GLY A 923 12.01 -0.34 1.65
C GLY A 923 12.41 0.22 0.29
N VAL A 924 11.98 1.44 -0.04
CA VAL A 924 12.37 2.12 -1.28
C VAL A 924 13.88 2.42 -1.28
N ARG A 925 14.44 2.94 -0.18
CA ARG A 925 15.89 3.19 -0.06
C ARG A 925 16.70 1.90 -0.16
N TYR A 926 16.25 0.84 0.50
CA TYR A 926 16.88 -0.48 0.43
C TYR A 926 16.92 -1.00 -1.00
N ALA A 927 15.78 -1.01 -1.69
CA ALA A 927 15.67 -1.50 -3.06
C ALA A 927 16.54 -0.68 -4.03
N ALA A 928 16.58 0.65 -3.87
CA ALA A 928 17.46 1.52 -4.64
C ALA A 928 18.95 1.22 -4.40
N CYS A 929 19.37 0.98 -3.14
CA CYS A 929 20.74 0.55 -2.82
C CYS A 929 21.08 -0.80 -3.48
N GLN A 930 20.13 -1.74 -3.52
CA GLN A 930 20.31 -3.02 -4.22
C GLN A 930 20.46 -2.84 -5.74
N CYS A 931 19.74 -1.89 -6.36
CA CYS A 931 19.97 -1.54 -7.77
C CYS A 931 21.40 -1.03 -7.98
N VAL A 932 21.88 -0.10 -7.15
CA VAL A 932 23.25 0.43 -7.26
C VAL A 932 24.29 -0.67 -7.03
N ARG A 933 24.05 -1.58 -6.08
CA ARG A 933 24.88 -2.77 -5.87
C ARG A 933 24.94 -3.65 -7.13
N ALA A 934 23.80 -3.93 -7.77
CA ALA A 934 23.76 -4.75 -8.97
C ALA A 934 24.50 -4.09 -10.15
N LEU A 935 24.29 -2.78 -10.35
CA LEU A 935 24.90 -1.99 -11.41
C LEU A 935 26.43 -1.83 -11.23
N SER A 936 26.89 -1.60 -10.01
CA SER A 936 28.31 -1.42 -9.67
C SER A 936 29.18 -2.66 -9.88
N ARG A 937 28.60 -3.83 -10.16
CA ARG A 937 29.34 -5.06 -10.53
C ARG A 937 29.92 -5.01 -11.94
N ALA A 938 29.46 -4.10 -12.80
CA ALA A 938 30.01 -3.92 -14.15
C ALA A 938 31.03 -2.77 -14.18
N VAL A 939 32.27 -3.07 -14.55
CA VAL A 939 33.37 -2.09 -14.59
C VAL A 939 33.05 -0.89 -15.48
N ALA A 940 32.42 -1.09 -16.64
CA ALA A 940 32.02 0.00 -17.54
C ALA A 940 31.03 0.95 -16.86
N VAL A 941 29.99 0.40 -16.23
CA VAL A 941 28.94 1.16 -15.52
C VAL A 941 29.52 1.89 -14.30
N LEU A 942 30.46 1.26 -13.59
CA LEU A 942 31.13 1.82 -12.43
C LEU A 942 32.00 3.04 -12.77
N ARG A 943 32.64 3.05 -13.95
CA ARG A 943 33.56 4.14 -14.37
C ARG A 943 32.85 5.39 -14.87
N THR A 944 31.67 5.24 -15.46
CA THR A 944 30.95 6.34 -16.12
C THR A 944 29.58 6.55 -15.46
N ASN A 945 28.62 5.66 -15.69
CA ASN A 945 27.21 5.89 -15.35
C ASN A 945 26.98 6.12 -13.85
N ILE A 946 27.63 5.36 -12.96
CA ILE A 946 27.48 5.52 -11.49
C ILE A 946 28.06 6.87 -11.01
N VAL A 947 29.11 7.34 -11.66
CA VAL A 947 29.77 8.61 -11.34
C VAL A 947 28.94 9.77 -11.88
N ASP A 948 28.63 9.75 -13.17
CA ASP A 948 27.96 10.84 -13.89
C ASP A 948 26.52 11.07 -13.42
N SER A 949 25.83 10.01 -12.98
CA SER A 949 24.46 10.10 -12.45
C SER A 949 24.37 10.56 -10.99
N GLY A 950 25.50 10.65 -10.28
CA GLY A 950 25.51 10.94 -8.84
C GLY A 950 25.08 9.78 -7.94
N LEU A 951 24.71 8.61 -8.51
CA LEU A 951 24.25 7.44 -7.74
C LEU A 951 25.28 6.96 -6.71
N GLY A 952 26.57 6.98 -7.06
CA GLY A 952 27.63 6.61 -6.13
C GLY A 952 27.59 7.50 -4.88
N MET A 953 27.65 8.82 -5.08
CA MET A 953 27.62 9.78 -3.98
C MET A 953 26.35 9.66 -3.13
N ALA A 954 25.17 9.49 -3.75
CA ALA A 954 23.92 9.33 -3.02
C ALA A 954 23.91 8.10 -2.10
N VAL A 955 24.40 6.94 -2.58
CA VAL A 955 24.55 5.73 -1.75
C VAL A 955 25.56 5.94 -0.63
N PHE A 956 26.65 6.65 -0.89
CA PHE A 956 27.66 6.94 0.14
C PHE A 956 27.09 7.82 1.26
N GLN A 957 26.22 8.79 0.95
CA GLN A 957 25.55 9.59 1.99
C GLN A 957 24.66 8.74 2.88
N ILE A 958 23.93 7.78 2.32
CA ILE A 958 23.14 6.81 3.11
C ILE A 958 24.04 5.99 4.04
N PHE A 959 25.14 5.45 3.51
CA PHE A 959 26.11 4.68 4.28
C PHE A 959 26.76 5.49 5.42
N LYS A 960 27.00 6.79 5.19
CA LYS A 960 27.68 7.69 6.12
C LYS A 960 26.80 8.14 7.29
N LYS A 961 25.47 8.09 7.18
CA LYS A 961 24.57 8.44 8.29
C LYS A 961 24.96 7.68 9.56
N ASP A 962 25.38 8.40 10.59
CA ASP A 962 25.88 7.85 11.84
C ASP A 962 25.20 8.51 13.05
N SER A 963 25.11 7.77 14.16
CA SER A 963 24.49 8.13 15.45
C SER A 963 25.11 9.33 16.20
N GLY A 964 26.09 10.01 15.60
CA GLY A 964 26.83 11.12 16.21
C GLY A 964 26.54 12.52 15.63
N GLY A 965 25.64 12.65 14.65
CA GLY A 965 25.19 13.94 14.12
C GLY A 965 23.70 14.19 14.43
N GLU A 966 23.21 15.40 14.23
CA GLU A 966 21.82 15.85 14.49
C GLU A 966 20.71 15.07 13.75
N GLY A 967 21.03 13.98 13.05
CA GLY A 967 20.10 13.13 12.30
C GLY A 967 19.93 11.71 12.88
N LYS A 968 18.75 11.12 12.63
CA LYS A 968 18.39 9.75 13.02
C LYS A 968 19.28 8.70 12.31
N GLU A 969 19.73 7.68 13.04
CA GLU A 969 20.49 6.54 12.49
C GLU A 969 19.69 5.82 11.39
N GLU A 970 20.37 5.38 10.33
CA GLU A 970 19.74 4.70 9.20
C GLU A 970 19.46 3.22 9.51
N ASP A 971 18.44 2.65 8.86
CA ASP A 971 18.06 1.24 9.06
C ASP A 971 19.24 0.29 8.73
N LYS A 972 19.47 -0.73 9.58
CA LYS A 972 20.61 -1.66 9.43
C LYS A 972 20.61 -2.37 8.09
N ARG A 973 19.42 -2.72 7.56
CA ARG A 973 19.27 -3.42 6.28
C ARG A 973 19.62 -2.51 5.11
N VAL A 974 19.23 -1.24 5.19
CA VAL A 974 19.62 -0.20 4.21
C VAL A 974 21.13 0.04 4.27
N THR A 975 21.69 0.13 5.49
CA THR A 975 23.13 0.28 5.71
C THR A 975 23.91 -0.90 5.12
N ALA A 976 23.45 -2.13 5.31
CA ALA A 976 24.06 -3.32 4.72
C ALA A 976 24.02 -3.30 3.19
N ALA A 977 22.88 -2.93 2.59
CA ALA A 977 22.74 -2.80 1.14
C ALA A 977 23.64 -1.68 0.57
N ALA A 978 23.71 -0.54 1.25
CA ALA A 978 24.58 0.57 0.88
C ALA A 978 26.06 0.19 0.99
N LEU A 979 26.47 -0.48 2.08
CA LEU A 979 27.82 -0.99 2.27
C LEU A 979 28.20 -1.99 1.17
N ALA A 980 27.30 -2.90 0.78
CA ALA A 980 27.57 -3.84 -0.31
C ALA A 980 27.79 -3.14 -1.66
N ALA A 981 27.09 -2.02 -1.92
CA ALA A 981 27.36 -1.18 -3.07
C ALA A 981 28.71 -0.43 -2.93
N VAL A 982 29.01 0.12 -1.74
CA VAL A 982 30.29 0.77 -1.44
C VAL A 982 31.46 -0.20 -1.66
N CYS A 983 31.34 -1.46 -1.25
CA CYS A 983 32.36 -2.50 -1.50
C CYS A 983 32.73 -2.61 -2.98
N ASN A 984 31.74 -2.57 -3.88
CA ASN A 984 31.99 -2.57 -5.32
C ASN A 984 32.59 -1.24 -5.80
N ILE A 985 32.14 -0.12 -5.24
CA ILE A 985 32.55 1.24 -5.64
C ILE A 985 33.98 1.57 -5.19
N VAL A 986 34.51 0.96 -4.14
CA VAL A 986 35.89 1.21 -3.68
C VAL A 986 36.94 0.35 -4.40
N ASN A 987 36.53 -0.41 -5.42
CA ASN A 987 37.43 -1.24 -6.23
C ASN A 987 38.36 -0.37 -7.10
N GLU A 988 39.45 -0.94 -7.62
CA GLU A 988 40.52 -0.25 -8.38
C GLU A 988 40.02 0.53 -9.61
N PHE A 989 38.90 0.10 -10.17
CA PHE A 989 38.38 0.67 -11.41
C PHE A 989 37.52 1.92 -11.20
N SER A 990 37.19 2.30 -9.96
CA SER A 990 36.24 3.38 -9.67
C SER A 990 36.93 4.72 -9.40
N PRO A 991 36.53 5.81 -10.09
CA PRO A 991 37.01 7.17 -9.79
C PRO A 991 36.58 7.69 -8.41
N LEU A 992 35.55 7.10 -7.79
CA LEU A 992 35.00 7.55 -6.50
C LEU A 992 35.83 7.09 -5.29
N ARG A 993 36.75 6.14 -5.48
CA ARG A 993 37.57 5.56 -4.41
C ARG A 993 38.35 6.62 -3.61
N PRO A 994 39.18 7.50 -4.21
CA PRO A 994 39.87 8.55 -3.45
C PRO A 994 38.90 9.54 -2.79
N ILE A 995 37.82 9.90 -3.49
CA ILE A 995 36.79 10.82 -2.98
C ILE A 995 36.15 10.27 -1.69
N TYR A 996 35.86 8.97 -1.63
CA TYR A 996 35.27 8.36 -0.44
C TYR A 996 36.24 8.33 0.75
N LEU A 997 37.53 8.12 0.49
CA LEU A 997 38.56 8.20 1.53
C LEU A 997 38.60 9.61 2.15
N ASP A 998 38.63 10.65 1.31
CA ASP A 998 38.63 12.05 1.75
C ASP A 998 37.36 12.43 2.54
N LEU A 999 36.22 11.85 2.18
CA LEU A 999 34.93 12.10 2.84
C LEU A 999 34.69 11.26 4.11
N GLY A 1000 35.69 10.53 4.60
CA GLY A 1000 35.61 9.80 5.87
C GLY A 1000 35.04 8.39 5.79
N LEU A 1001 35.27 7.66 4.68
CA LEU A 1001 34.92 6.24 4.55
C LEU A 1001 35.57 5.38 5.65
N MET A 1002 36.87 5.56 5.91
CA MET A 1002 37.63 4.71 6.83
C MET A 1002 37.12 4.79 8.29
N PRO A 1003 36.90 5.97 8.89
CA PRO A 1003 36.30 6.06 10.22
C PRO A 1003 34.98 5.30 10.36
N ARG A 1004 34.11 5.37 9.35
CA ARG A 1004 32.82 4.66 9.35
C ARG A 1004 33.01 3.14 9.27
N LEU A 1005 33.92 2.66 8.42
CA LEU A 1005 34.23 1.22 8.32
C LEU A 1005 34.80 0.67 9.63
N VAL A 1006 35.72 1.39 10.29
CA VAL A 1006 36.30 0.99 11.57
C VAL A 1006 35.23 0.91 12.67
N LYS A 1007 34.27 1.84 12.68
CA LYS A 1007 33.11 1.77 13.58
C LYS A 1007 32.27 0.51 13.35
N LEU A 1008 31.98 0.18 12.09
CA LEU A 1008 31.22 -1.04 11.75
C LEU A 1008 31.97 -2.33 12.10
N LEU A 1009 33.29 -2.36 11.91
CA LEU A 1009 34.14 -3.47 12.33
C LEU A 1009 34.14 -3.68 13.85
N SER A 1010 33.85 -2.62 14.61
CA SER A 1010 33.77 -2.64 16.08
C SER A 1010 32.34 -2.88 16.60
N GLY A 1011 31.35 -2.91 15.72
CA GLY A 1011 29.96 -3.17 16.08
C GLY A 1011 29.67 -4.65 16.34
N GLY A 1012 28.51 -4.95 16.93
CA GLY A 1012 28.09 -6.32 17.27
C GLY A 1012 27.44 -7.11 16.13
N ASP A 1013 27.28 -6.56 14.92
CA ASP A 1013 26.61 -7.23 13.79
C ASP A 1013 27.64 -7.97 12.90
N PRO A 1014 27.64 -9.31 12.86
CA PRO A 1014 28.61 -10.09 12.09
C PRO A 1014 28.55 -9.83 10.58
N THR A 1015 27.36 -9.57 10.03
CA THR A 1015 27.15 -9.37 8.58
C THR A 1015 27.76 -8.04 8.14
N LEU A 1016 27.56 -6.99 8.93
CA LEU A 1016 28.15 -5.68 8.69
C LEU A 1016 29.67 -5.69 8.90
N ARG A 1017 30.17 -6.41 9.93
CA ARG A 1017 31.62 -6.60 10.16
C ARG A 1017 32.29 -7.25 8.94
N LEU A 1018 31.77 -8.38 8.46
CA LEU A 1018 32.33 -9.08 7.31
C LEU A 1018 32.29 -8.21 6.05
N SER A 1019 31.17 -7.54 5.79
CA SER A 1019 31.04 -6.64 4.63
C SER A 1019 32.00 -5.45 4.71
N ALA A 1020 32.26 -4.91 5.91
CA ALA A 1020 33.24 -3.84 6.10
C ALA A 1020 34.68 -4.34 5.81
N LEU A 1021 35.03 -5.58 6.19
CA LEU A 1021 36.32 -6.17 5.83
C LEU A 1021 36.48 -6.31 4.31
N TRP A 1022 35.42 -6.69 3.60
CA TRP A 1022 35.44 -6.73 2.14
C TRP A 1022 35.73 -5.35 1.51
N ALA A 1023 35.18 -4.27 2.07
CA ALA A 1023 35.51 -2.92 1.63
C ALA A 1023 36.98 -2.57 1.88
N VAL A 1024 37.51 -2.86 3.08
CA VAL A 1024 38.92 -2.62 3.42
C VAL A 1024 39.86 -3.45 2.53
N LYS A 1025 39.51 -4.71 2.25
CA LYS A 1025 40.25 -5.57 1.32
C LYS A 1025 40.36 -4.93 -0.05
N ASN A 1026 39.23 -4.44 -0.58
CA ASN A 1026 39.21 -3.77 -1.87
C ASN A 1026 40.05 -2.48 -1.83
N LEU A 1027 40.02 -1.72 -0.73
CA LEU A 1027 40.83 -0.52 -0.50
C LEU A 1027 42.35 -0.77 -0.45
N LEU A 1028 42.78 -1.96 -0.07
CA LEU A 1028 44.20 -2.35 -0.07
C LEU A 1028 44.64 -3.03 -1.37
N SER A 1029 43.73 -3.56 -2.17
CA SER A 1029 44.07 -4.23 -3.41
C SER A 1029 44.53 -3.24 -4.49
N LYS A 1030 45.68 -3.51 -5.12
CA LYS A 1030 46.23 -2.78 -6.28
C LYS A 1030 46.22 -1.25 -6.13
N THR A 1031 46.68 -0.76 -4.98
CA THR A 1031 46.81 0.67 -4.67
C THR A 1031 48.24 1.10 -4.40
N SER A 1032 48.46 2.42 -4.38
CA SER A 1032 49.75 3.01 -4.00
C SER A 1032 50.10 2.69 -2.55
N GLY A 1033 51.40 2.66 -2.24
CA GLY A 1033 51.87 2.44 -0.87
C GLY A 1033 51.43 3.54 0.11
N GLU A 1034 51.14 4.74 -0.38
CA GLU A 1034 50.59 5.84 0.42
C GLU A 1034 49.17 5.53 0.89
N THR A 1035 48.26 5.17 -0.03
CA THR A 1035 46.89 4.78 0.32
C THR A 1035 46.87 3.57 1.25
N LYS A 1036 47.75 2.58 1.05
CA LYS A 1036 47.89 1.43 1.97
C LYS A 1036 48.26 1.88 3.38
N ARG A 1037 49.14 2.88 3.53
CA ARG A 1037 49.50 3.46 4.84
C ARG A 1037 48.31 4.19 5.47
N ASP A 1038 47.61 5.05 4.73
CA ASP A 1038 46.50 5.83 5.26
C ASP A 1038 45.34 4.94 5.76
N VAL A 1039 45.01 3.89 4.99
CA VAL A 1039 44.02 2.88 5.37
C VAL A 1039 44.45 2.15 6.64
N MET A 1040 45.72 1.73 6.73
CA MET A 1040 46.24 1.04 7.90
C MET A 1040 46.40 1.95 9.14
N GLN A 1041 46.65 3.24 8.95
CA GLN A 1041 46.67 4.23 10.02
C GLN A 1041 45.29 4.39 10.66
N CYS A 1042 44.22 4.31 9.86
CA CYS A 1042 42.85 4.36 10.37
C CYS A 1042 42.40 3.03 11.01
N LEU A 1043 42.71 1.89 10.38
CA LEU A 1043 42.31 0.56 10.90
C LEU A 1043 43.06 0.20 12.19
N GLY A 1044 44.36 0.49 12.23
CA GLY A 1044 45.26 0.11 13.32
C GLY A 1044 45.78 -1.33 13.20
N TRP A 1045 47.08 -1.50 13.44
CA TRP A 1045 47.75 -2.82 13.38
C TRP A 1045 47.32 -3.77 14.50
N GLY A 1046 46.99 -3.24 15.70
CA GLY A 1046 46.45 -4.03 16.80
C GLY A 1046 45.10 -4.65 16.44
N ARG A 1047 44.22 -3.88 15.78
CA ARG A 1047 42.92 -4.38 15.33
C ARG A 1047 43.05 -5.45 14.24
N LEU A 1048 44.00 -5.27 13.32
CA LEU A 1048 44.32 -6.31 12.33
C LEU A 1048 44.80 -7.60 13.02
N ALA A 1049 45.64 -7.51 14.06
CA ALA A 1049 46.10 -8.67 14.82
C ALA A 1049 44.94 -9.41 15.52
N GLU A 1050 43.98 -8.68 16.13
CA GLU A 1050 42.76 -9.26 16.70
C GLU A 1050 41.93 -10.02 15.64
N LEU A 1051 41.77 -9.44 14.45
CA LEU A 1051 40.99 -10.05 13.36
C LEU A 1051 41.66 -11.31 12.78
N LEU A 1052 42.99 -11.41 12.85
CA LEU A 1052 43.74 -12.60 12.42
C LEU A 1052 43.57 -13.79 13.38
N GLU A 1053 43.08 -13.57 14.59
CA GLU A 1053 42.77 -14.60 15.60
C GLU A 1053 41.25 -14.71 15.89
N ASP A 1054 40.40 -14.14 15.02
CA ASP A 1054 38.94 -14.20 15.22
C ASP A 1054 38.44 -15.66 15.19
N ALA A 1055 37.44 -15.96 16.01
CA ALA A 1055 36.85 -17.29 16.10
C ALA A 1055 36.00 -17.64 14.87
N ASP A 1056 35.52 -16.64 14.13
CA ASP A 1056 34.81 -16.84 12.87
C ASP A 1056 35.81 -16.97 11.70
N GLY A 1057 35.85 -18.16 11.10
CA GLY A 1057 36.74 -18.50 9.98
C GLY A 1057 36.59 -17.54 8.78
N ALA A 1058 35.38 -17.03 8.50
CA ALA A 1058 35.16 -16.10 7.38
C ALA A 1058 35.77 -14.71 7.66
N VAL A 1059 35.74 -14.27 8.92
CA VAL A 1059 36.38 -13.02 9.35
C VAL A 1059 37.90 -13.17 9.28
N GLN A 1060 38.40 -14.28 9.81
CA GLN A 1060 39.83 -14.61 9.80
C GLN A 1060 40.38 -14.72 8.36
N GLU A 1061 39.66 -15.38 7.46
CA GLU A 1061 39.99 -15.49 6.03
C GLU A 1061 40.13 -14.10 5.39
N GLN A 1062 39.17 -13.20 5.61
CA GLN A 1062 39.25 -11.84 5.05
C GLN A 1062 40.38 -11.01 5.69
N ALA A 1063 40.73 -11.23 6.95
CA ALA A 1063 41.87 -10.58 7.60
C ALA A 1063 43.20 -11.00 6.95
N PHE A 1064 43.39 -12.29 6.64
CA PHE A 1064 44.56 -12.76 5.89
C PHE A 1064 44.60 -12.24 4.45
N HIS A 1065 43.44 -11.99 3.83
CA HIS A 1065 43.37 -11.27 2.56
C HIS A 1065 43.92 -9.84 2.66
N LEU A 1066 43.70 -9.13 3.77
CA LEU A 1066 44.31 -7.80 3.97
C LEU A 1066 45.84 -7.90 4.00
N LEU A 1067 46.40 -8.85 4.78
CA LEU A 1067 47.84 -9.11 4.80
C LEU A 1067 48.41 -9.50 3.44
N ARG A 1068 47.65 -10.28 2.66
CA ARG A 1068 48.05 -10.67 1.31
C ARG A 1068 48.15 -9.46 0.39
N ASN A 1069 47.16 -8.57 0.42
CA ASN A 1069 47.16 -7.34 -0.38
C ASN A 1069 48.25 -6.36 0.09
N LEU A 1070 48.55 -6.31 1.39
CA LEU A 1070 49.65 -5.49 1.92
C LEU A 1070 51.02 -6.03 1.48
N SER A 1071 51.20 -7.36 1.40
CA SER A 1071 52.47 -8.01 1.03
C SER A 1071 52.72 -8.13 -0.48
N GLU A 1072 51.93 -7.49 -1.34
CA GLU A 1072 52.10 -7.54 -2.80
C GLU A 1072 53.46 -7.02 -3.30
N ASN A 1073 54.14 -6.15 -2.53
CA ASN A 1073 55.42 -5.56 -2.89
C ASN A 1073 56.35 -5.38 -1.68
N GLU A 1074 57.63 -5.12 -1.94
CA GLU A 1074 58.68 -5.02 -0.91
C GLU A 1074 58.36 -3.97 0.17
N ALA A 1075 57.90 -2.78 -0.22
CA ALA A 1075 57.57 -1.71 0.73
C ALA A 1075 56.43 -2.10 1.67
N GLY A 1076 55.47 -2.90 1.19
CA GLY A 1076 54.40 -3.44 2.01
C GLY A 1076 54.86 -4.56 2.95
N ILE A 1077 55.78 -5.42 2.51
CA ILE A 1077 56.43 -6.43 3.36
C ILE A 1077 57.18 -5.75 4.50
N GLU A 1078 58.00 -4.73 4.19
CA GLU A 1078 58.71 -3.93 5.21
C GLU A 1078 57.74 -3.35 6.23
N MET A 1079 56.64 -2.76 5.78
CA MET A 1079 55.62 -2.18 6.64
C MET A 1079 54.99 -3.22 7.58
N ILE A 1080 54.66 -4.41 7.09
CA ILE A 1080 54.12 -5.51 7.92
C ILE A 1080 55.13 -5.89 9.00
N PHE A 1081 56.39 -6.13 8.65
CA PHE A 1081 57.41 -6.54 9.61
C PHE A 1081 57.74 -5.45 10.62
N ARG A 1082 57.70 -4.17 10.22
CA ARG A 1082 57.97 -3.03 11.10
C ARG A 1082 56.86 -2.83 12.13
N GLU A 1083 55.60 -2.94 11.72
CA GLU A 1083 54.45 -2.53 12.55
C GLU A 1083 53.83 -3.70 13.34
N LEU A 1084 53.68 -4.90 12.75
CA LEU A 1084 53.20 -6.09 13.47
C LEU A 1084 54.32 -6.78 14.26
N GLY A 1085 55.55 -6.71 13.76
CA GLY A 1085 56.68 -7.45 14.30
C GLY A 1085 56.73 -8.91 13.83
N ALA A 1086 57.95 -9.42 13.65
CA ALA A 1086 58.18 -10.77 13.13
C ALA A 1086 57.55 -11.87 14.01
N SER A 1087 57.66 -11.78 15.34
CA SER A 1087 57.18 -12.83 16.27
C SER A 1087 55.66 -12.99 16.25
N VAL A 1088 54.92 -11.88 16.18
CA VAL A 1088 53.46 -11.85 16.15
C VAL A 1088 52.97 -12.39 14.80
N LEU A 1089 53.52 -11.89 13.70
CA LEU A 1089 53.19 -12.34 12.34
C LEU A 1089 53.40 -13.86 12.16
N LEU A 1090 54.54 -14.37 12.61
CA LEU A 1090 54.87 -15.80 12.51
C LEU A 1090 53.90 -16.68 13.32
N ARG A 1091 53.46 -16.20 14.49
CA ARG A 1091 52.48 -16.92 15.32
C ARG A 1091 51.14 -17.04 14.61
N HIS A 1092 50.62 -15.93 14.09
CA HIS A 1092 49.34 -15.91 13.35
C HIS A 1092 49.40 -16.80 12.10
N LEU A 1093 50.48 -16.72 11.31
CA LEU A 1093 50.67 -17.58 10.14
C LEU A 1093 50.75 -19.07 10.51
N THR A 1094 51.43 -19.40 11.61
CA THR A 1094 51.51 -20.79 12.08
C THR A 1094 50.14 -21.31 12.50
N GLY A 1095 49.39 -20.52 13.27
CA GLY A 1095 48.02 -20.88 13.69
C GLY A 1095 47.08 -21.06 12.51
N ALA A 1096 47.09 -20.13 11.55
CA ALA A 1096 46.25 -20.19 10.36
C ALA A 1096 46.57 -21.37 9.43
N LEU A 1097 47.84 -21.76 9.29
CA LEU A 1097 48.23 -22.95 8.54
C LEU A 1097 47.76 -24.27 9.19
N SER A 1098 47.44 -24.22 10.49
CA SER A 1098 46.88 -25.34 11.26
C SER A 1098 45.36 -25.22 11.48
N ALA A 1099 44.69 -24.22 10.89
CA ALA A 1099 43.24 -24.04 11.02
C ALA A 1099 42.47 -25.21 10.39
N GLU A 1100 41.24 -25.47 10.87
CA GLU A 1100 40.37 -26.48 10.26
C GLU A 1100 39.88 -26.03 8.87
N ASP A 1101 39.60 -24.74 8.71
CA ASP A 1101 39.08 -24.12 7.50
C ASP A 1101 40.15 -24.00 6.39
N ASP A 1102 39.91 -24.67 5.26
CA ASP A 1102 40.82 -24.69 4.10
C ASP A 1102 40.98 -23.30 3.44
N ASP A 1103 39.98 -22.42 3.52
CA ASP A 1103 40.05 -21.09 2.91
C ASP A 1103 41.00 -20.15 3.71
N VAL A 1104 41.02 -20.29 5.03
CA VAL A 1104 41.98 -19.60 5.91
C VAL A 1104 43.41 -20.08 5.62
N VAL A 1105 43.62 -21.39 5.54
CA VAL A 1105 44.92 -21.99 5.21
C VAL A 1105 45.38 -21.52 3.83
N LEU A 1106 44.47 -21.47 2.86
CA LEU A 1106 44.76 -20.98 1.51
C LEU A 1106 45.27 -19.54 1.52
N GLN A 1107 44.60 -18.61 2.21
CA GLN A 1107 45.08 -17.24 2.26
C GLN A 1107 46.41 -17.11 3.01
N ALA A 1108 46.60 -17.84 4.11
CA ALA A 1108 47.87 -17.85 4.84
C ALA A 1108 49.05 -18.33 3.98
N THR A 1109 48.86 -19.35 3.15
CA THR A 1109 49.90 -19.82 2.21
C THR A 1109 50.23 -18.80 1.12
N TYR A 1110 49.25 -18.02 0.64
CA TYR A 1110 49.51 -16.90 -0.28
C TYR A 1110 50.28 -15.77 0.38
N VAL A 1111 49.93 -15.40 1.62
CA VAL A 1111 50.71 -14.42 2.39
C VAL A 1111 52.15 -14.90 2.54
N LEU A 1112 52.35 -16.17 2.92
CA LEU A 1112 53.68 -16.73 3.08
C LEU A 1112 54.48 -16.72 1.77
N ALA A 1113 53.85 -17.05 0.64
CA ALA A 1113 54.49 -16.97 -0.68
C ALA A 1113 54.90 -15.54 -1.04
N ASN A 1114 54.08 -14.54 -0.73
CA ASN A 1114 54.43 -13.13 -0.92
C ASN A 1114 55.61 -12.72 -0.03
N LEU A 1115 55.57 -13.03 1.28
CA LEU A 1115 56.65 -12.70 2.21
C LEU A 1115 57.97 -13.40 1.85
N SER A 1116 57.89 -14.59 1.24
CA SER A 1116 59.07 -15.34 0.78
C SER A 1116 59.78 -14.67 -0.40
N ASN A 1117 59.09 -13.79 -1.14
CA ASN A 1117 59.69 -12.98 -2.20
C ASN A 1117 60.37 -11.69 -1.70
N GLY A 1118 60.26 -11.39 -0.39
CA GLY A 1118 60.84 -10.18 0.20
C GLY A 1118 62.37 -10.22 0.35
N ALA A 1119 62.98 -9.13 0.85
CA ALA A 1119 64.40 -9.07 1.14
C ALA A 1119 64.90 -10.20 2.07
N ALA A 1120 66.19 -10.51 1.97
CA ALA A 1120 66.84 -11.60 2.71
C ALA A 1120 66.67 -11.53 4.24
N THR A 1121 66.52 -10.32 4.79
CA THR A 1121 66.24 -10.10 6.22
C THR A 1121 64.92 -10.74 6.63
N TYR A 1122 63.86 -10.57 5.85
CA TYR A 1122 62.53 -11.13 6.11
C TYR A 1122 62.49 -12.64 5.88
N GLN A 1123 63.11 -13.11 4.80
CA GLN A 1123 63.25 -14.54 4.51
C GLN A 1123 63.93 -15.30 5.66
N THR A 1124 64.94 -14.68 6.30
CA THR A 1124 65.63 -15.25 7.45
C THR A 1124 64.69 -15.48 8.64
N HIS A 1125 63.77 -14.56 8.91
CA HIS A 1125 62.74 -14.75 9.96
C HIS A 1125 61.79 -15.92 9.66
N LEU A 1126 61.41 -16.12 8.39
CA LEU A 1126 60.54 -17.23 7.99
C LEU A 1126 61.24 -18.58 8.14
N ILE A 1127 62.50 -18.68 7.71
CA ILE A 1127 63.28 -19.92 7.69
C ILE A 1127 63.72 -20.35 9.10
N THR A 1128 63.97 -19.39 9.99
CA THR A 1128 64.38 -19.68 11.38
C THR A 1128 63.22 -20.17 12.27
N SER A 1129 61.97 -20.05 11.80
CA SER A 1129 60.79 -20.50 12.54
C SER A 1129 60.48 -21.98 12.28
N SER A 1130 60.91 -22.85 13.19
CA SER A 1130 60.66 -24.30 13.09
C SER A 1130 59.17 -24.67 13.12
N SER A 1131 58.37 -23.95 13.92
CA SER A 1131 56.93 -24.18 14.03
C SER A 1131 56.20 -23.82 12.73
N LEU A 1132 56.58 -22.70 12.08
CA LEU A 1132 56.00 -22.29 10.81
C LEU A 1132 56.33 -23.31 9.71
N LEU A 1133 57.58 -23.76 9.63
CA LEU A 1133 57.99 -24.76 8.63
C LEU A 1133 57.30 -26.10 8.86
N ALA A 1134 57.08 -26.52 10.11
CA ALA A 1134 56.32 -27.72 10.42
C ALA A 1134 54.84 -27.61 9.97
N ALA A 1135 54.20 -26.48 10.25
CA ALA A 1135 52.81 -26.21 9.82
C ALA A 1135 52.68 -26.15 8.29
N LEU A 1136 53.62 -25.50 7.60
CA LEU A 1136 53.67 -25.46 6.14
C LEU A 1136 53.84 -26.85 5.52
N ARG A 1137 54.65 -27.70 6.14
CA ARG A 1137 54.85 -29.09 5.71
C ARG A 1137 53.58 -29.93 5.91
N ALA A 1138 52.88 -29.76 7.03
CA ALA A 1138 51.59 -30.43 7.27
C ALA A 1138 50.55 -29.99 6.24
N ALA A 1139 50.43 -28.69 5.97
CA ALA A 1139 49.55 -28.15 4.94
C ALA A 1139 49.85 -28.74 3.54
N LEU A 1140 51.14 -28.89 3.19
CA LEU A 1140 51.56 -29.52 1.93
C LEU A 1140 51.21 -31.01 1.84
N ALA A 1141 51.27 -31.74 2.95
CA ALA A 1141 51.03 -33.18 2.97
C ALA A 1141 49.53 -33.54 3.01
N GLU A 1142 48.74 -32.77 3.76
CA GLU A 1142 47.40 -33.16 4.18
C GLU A 1142 46.28 -32.44 3.43
N ARG A 1143 46.52 -31.23 2.91
CA ARG A 1143 45.47 -30.39 2.30
C ARG A 1143 45.31 -30.60 0.80
N GLY A 1144 44.26 -30.04 0.20
CA GLY A 1144 43.95 -30.17 -1.23
C GLY A 1144 44.93 -29.45 -2.17
N PRO A 1145 44.88 -29.72 -3.49
CA PRO A 1145 45.82 -29.18 -4.48
C PRO A 1145 45.80 -27.64 -4.60
N HIS A 1146 44.69 -26.99 -4.25
CA HIS A 1146 44.54 -25.53 -4.27
C HIS A 1146 45.38 -24.85 -3.17
N VAL A 1147 45.49 -25.44 -1.97
CA VAL A 1147 46.38 -24.98 -0.89
C VAL A 1147 47.85 -25.34 -1.16
N ARG A 1148 48.12 -26.54 -1.71
CA ARG A 1148 49.50 -26.99 -1.95
C ARG A 1148 50.27 -26.11 -2.93
N ARG A 1149 49.61 -25.58 -3.96
CA ARG A 1149 50.23 -24.75 -5.01
C ARG A 1149 50.96 -23.50 -4.45
N PRO A 1150 50.28 -22.57 -3.76
CA PRO A 1150 50.96 -21.42 -3.16
C PRO A 1150 51.98 -21.82 -2.09
N ALA A 1151 51.73 -22.89 -1.32
CA ALA A 1151 52.70 -23.41 -0.37
C ALA A 1151 54.01 -23.90 -1.02
N VAL A 1152 53.94 -24.59 -2.16
CA VAL A 1152 55.13 -24.97 -2.94
C VAL A 1152 55.86 -23.72 -3.44
N SER A 1153 55.14 -22.70 -3.89
CA SER A 1153 55.73 -21.42 -4.31
C SER A 1153 56.54 -20.78 -3.17
N ALA A 1154 56.01 -20.76 -1.95
CA ALA A 1154 56.72 -20.24 -0.78
C ALA A 1154 58.03 -21.02 -0.53
N VAL A 1155 57.98 -22.35 -0.55
CA VAL A 1155 59.16 -23.21 -0.34
C VAL A 1155 60.22 -22.99 -1.42
N LEU A 1156 59.79 -22.81 -2.68
CA LEU A 1156 60.67 -22.54 -3.81
C LEU A 1156 61.45 -21.24 -3.63
N GLU A 1157 60.75 -20.14 -3.30
CA GLU A 1157 61.39 -18.84 -3.15
C GLU A 1157 62.33 -18.81 -1.93
N LEU A 1158 61.93 -19.44 -0.81
CA LEU A 1158 62.82 -19.58 0.35
C LEU A 1158 64.06 -20.46 0.05
N ALA A 1159 63.93 -21.49 -0.78
CA ALA A 1159 65.08 -22.29 -1.21
C ALA A 1159 66.03 -21.53 -2.15
N ARG A 1160 65.53 -20.53 -2.90
CA ARG A 1160 66.38 -19.67 -3.75
C ARG A 1160 67.14 -18.62 -2.95
N ALA A 1161 66.65 -18.22 -1.78
CA ALA A 1161 67.20 -17.15 -0.94
C ALA A 1161 68.69 -17.29 -0.59
N SER A 1162 69.13 -18.46 -0.11
CA SER A 1162 70.54 -18.71 0.23
C SER A 1162 70.85 -20.21 0.36
N THR A 1163 72.15 -20.57 0.45
CA THR A 1163 72.58 -21.95 0.75
C THR A 1163 72.25 -22.35 2.19
N ALA A 1164 72.26 -21.41 3.13
CA ALA A 1164 71.84 -21.64 4.52
C ALA A 1164 70.32 -21.89 4.61
N ALA A 1165 69.53 -21.15 3.83
CA ALA A 1165 68.09 -21.36 3.70
C ALA A 1165 67.74 -22.77 3.21
N ARG A 1166 68.46 -23.25 2.20
CA ARG A 1166 68.30 -24.61 1.67
C ARG A 1166 68.59 -25.69 2.70
N ARG A 1167 69.63 -25.52 3.52
CA ARG A 1167 69.94 -26.47 4.60
C ARG A 1167 68.85 -26.50 5.67
N ALA A 1168 68.41 -25.33 6.14
CA ALA A 1168 67.34 -25.23 7.13
C ALA A 1168 66.01 -25.83 6.62
N LEU A 1169 65.66 -25.61 5.34
CA LEU A 1169 64.53 -26.29 4.71
C LEU A 1169 64.75 -27.80 4.60
N GLY A 1170 65.96 -28.25 4.26
CA GLY A 1170 66.32 -29.68 4.22
C GLY A 1170 66.16 -30.38 5.58
N GLU A 1171 66.57 -29.72 6.66
CA GLU A 1171 66.42 -30.18 8.05
C GLU A 1171 64.93 -30.28 8.44
N ALA A 1172 64.13 -29.25 8.16
CA ALA A 1172 62.69 -29.25 8.44
C ALA A 1172 61.89 -30.27 7.59
N GLY A 1173 62.39 -30.60 6.40
CA GLY A 1173 61.76 -31.51 5.43
C GLY A 1173 61.87 -33.01 5.76
N GLY A 1174 62.61 -33.39 6.81
CA GLY A 1174 62.68 -34.79 7.28
C GLY A 1174 63.78 -35.66 6.67
N GLY A 1175 64.91 -35.08 6.24
CA GLY A 1175 66.22 -35.76 6.20
C GLY A 1175 66.43 -36.88 5.18
N ARG A 1176 67.02 -36.51 4.04
CA ARG A 1176 68.27 -37.04 3.46
C ARG A 1176 68.73 -36.02 2.43
N ASP A 1177 70.03 -35.76 2.32
CA ASP A 1177 70.67 -34.86 1.33
C ASP A 1177 70.54 -35.39 -0.11
N ALA A 1178 69.31 -35.69 -0.54
CA ALA A 1178 68.96 -36.04 -1.89
C ALA A 1178 68.29 -34.81 -2.51
N GLU A 1179 69.04 -34.13 -3.36
CA GLU A 1179 68.51 -33.07 -4.22
C GLU A 1179 67.75 -33.72 -5.39
N ALA A 1180 66.51 -33.31 -5.63
CA ALA A 1180 65.77 -33.70 -6.83
C ALA A 1180 65.87 -32.58 -7.87
N ASP A 1181 66.36 -32.90 -9.07
CA ASP A 1181 66.33 -32.00 -10.24
C ASP A 1181 64.89 -31.98 -10.78
N VAL A 1182 64.18 -30.86 -10.64
CA VAL A 1182 62.84 -30.70 -11.21
C VAL A 1182 62.95 -29.97 -12.55
N ARG A 1183 62.50 -30.63 -13.62
CA ARG A 1183 62.39 -30.07 -14.98
C ARG A 1183 60.95 -29.70 -15.26
N TRP A 1184 60.66 -28.41 -15.37
CA TRP A 1184 59.31 -27.91 -15.66
C TRP A 1184 59.04 -27.91 -17.17
N ASP A 1185 58.52 -29.01 -17.72
CA ASP A 1185 58.04 -29.05 -19.10
C ASP A 1185 56.51 -28.85 -19.15
N ARG A 1186 56.10 -27.72 -19.74
CA ARG A 1186 54.72 -27.26 -20.02
C ARG A 1186 53.79 -27.06 -18.80
N CYS A 1187 53.52 -25.78 -18.52
CA CYS A 1187 52.39 -25.22 -17.78
C CYS A 1187 51.70 -26.11 -16.73
N TRP A 1188 52.13 -25.97 -15.48
CA TRP A 1188 51.22 -26.10 -14.32
C TRP A 1188 50.15 -24.98 -14.29
N TYR A 1189 50.33 -23.92 -15.08
CA TYR A 1189 49.36 -22.85 -15.30
C TYR A 1189 48.34 -23.25 -16.38
N GLY A 1190 47.41 -24.12 -16.01
CA GLY A 1190 46.14 -24.27 -16.71
C GLY A 1190 45.15 -23.22 -16.18
N ARG A 1191 44.93 -22.16 -16.97
CA ARG A 1191 43.86 -21.14 -16.85
C ARG A 1191 43.78 -20.34 -15.54
N LEU A 1192 44.59 -19.29 -15.44
CA LEU A 1192 44.28 -18.04 -14.72
C LEU A 1192 44.87 -16.88 -15.55
N PRO A 1193 44.23 -15.71 -15.66
CA PRO A 1193 44.78 -14.55 -16.36
C PRO A 1193 45.60 -13.76 -15.36
N CYS A 1194 46.92 -13.78 -15.51
CA CYS A 1194 47.75 -12.80 -14.84
C CYS A 1194 48.35 -11.93 -15.93
N ASP A 1195 47.87 -10.69 -16.06
CA ASP A 1195 48.42 -9.65 -16.97
C ASP A 1195 49.78 -9.09 -16.49
N HIS A 1196 50.55 -9.88 -15.73
CA HIS A 1196 51.90 -9.57 -15.32
C HIS A 1196 52.78 -10.82 -15.44
N GLU A 1197 53.25 -11.10 -16.67
CA GLU A 1197 54.54 -11.77 -16.84
C GLU A 1197 55.65 -10.72 -16.64
N PRO A 1198 56.61 -10.99 -15.76
CA PRO A 1198 57.89 -11.42 -16.29
C PRO A 1198 58.31 -12.75 -15.62
N PHE A 1199 59.16 -13.51 -16.29
CA PHE A 1199 59.80 -14.75 -15.80
C PHE A 1199 59.14 -16.09 -16.14
N ALA A 1200 58.85 -16.32 -17.41
CA ALA A 1200 59.11 -17.62 -18.01
C ALA A 1200 60.62 -17.76 -18.29
N ARG A 1201 61.42 -18.21 -17.30
CA ARG A 1201 62.80 -18.68 -17.54
C ARG A 1201 62.85 -20.20 -17.39
N ARG A 1202 63.23 -20.90 -18.47
CA ARG A 1202 63.54 -22.33 -18.42
C ARG A 1202 64.85 -22.53 -17.63
N GLY A 1203 64.80 -23.25 -16.52
CA GLY A 1203 65.97 -23.63 -15.72
C GLY A 1203 65.70 -24.88 -14.88
N ARG A 1204 66.75 -25.67 -14.60
CA ARG A 1204 66.70 -26.78 -13.63
C ARG A 1204 66.77 -26.19 -12.22
N GLU A 1205 65.84 -26.56 -11.36
CA GLU A 1205 65.79 -26.06 -9.98
C GLU A 1205 65.97 -27.21 -8.98
N ARG A 1206 66.77 -26.96 -7.95
CA ARG A 1206 67.08 -27.93 -6.88
C ARG A 1206 66.25 -27.62 -5.65
N ILE A 1207 65.38 -28.56 -5.26
CA ILE A 1207 64.51 -28.50 -4.08
C ILE A 1207 64.82 -29.70 -3.19
N PRO A 1208 64.80 -29.56 -1.84
CA PRO A 1208 64.97 -30.71 -0.97
C PRO A 1208 63.84 -31.75 -1.20
N ALA A 1209 64.21 -33.00 -1.50
CA ALA A 1209 63.27 -34.04 -1.96
C ALA A 1209 62.13 -34.35 -0.97
N GLY A 1210 62.34 -34.12 0.33
CA GLY A 1210 61.33 -34.33 1.38
C GLY A 1210 60.09 -33.44 1.22
N TRP A 1211 60.25 -32.21 0.74
CA TRP A 1211 59.14 -31.28 0.50
C TRP A 1211 58.38 -31.61 -0.79
N LEU A 1212 59.10 -32.08 -1.82
CA LEU A 1212 58.49 -32.56 -3.07
C LEU A 1212 57.59 -33.78 -2.81
N ALA A 1213 58.06 -34.72 -1.98
CA ALA A 1213 57.30 -35.91 -1.61
C ALA A 1213 56.00 -35.57 -0.84
N CYS A 1214 55.98 -34.51 -0.03
CA CYS A 1214 54.77 -34.00 0.61
C CYS A 1214 53.78 -33.42 -0.42
N ALA A 1215 54.25 -32.59 -1.36
CA ALA A 1215 53.39 -31.94 -2.35
C ALA A 1215 52.65 -32.93 -3.28
N TYR A 1216 53.29 -34.04 -3.68
CA TYR A 1216 52.74 -35.02 -4.62
C TYR A 1216 51.85 -36.11 -4.01
N GLY A 1217 51.75 -36.19 -2.67
CA GLY A 1217 50.85 -37.10 -1.96
C GLY A 1217 51.23 -38.60 -2.08
N ARG A 1218 51.12 -39.33 -0.96
CA ARG A 1218 51.21 -40.80 -0.99
C ARG A 1218 49.90 -41.38 -1.57
N GLY A 1219 49.84 -41.59 -2.89
CA GLY A 1219 48.93 -42.58 -3.51
C GLY A 1219 48.05 -42.09 -4.68
N ARG A 1220 48.26 -42.75 -5.83
CA ARG A 1220 47.33 -42.96 -6.98
C ARG A 1220 47.18 -41.95 -8.14
N GLU A 1221 48.11 -41.02 -8.37
CA GLU A 1221 48.23 -40.34 -9.69
C GLU A 1221 49.66 -40.40 -10.28
N TYR A 1222 50.27 -41.59 -10.23
CA TYR A 1222 51.56 -41.88 -10.85
C TYR A 1222 51.40 -42.44 -12.28
N ARG A 1223 50.86 -41.64 -13.23
CA ARG A 1223 50.86 -42.03 -14.67
C ARG A 1223 50.91 -40.84 -15.64
N ALA A 1224 51.80 -39.86 -15.43
CA ALA A 1224 52.11 -38.89 -16.50
C ALA A 1224 53.44 -38.13 -16.29
N ALA A 1225 54.54 -38.82 -16.03
CA ALA A 1225 55.87 -38.21 -16.18
C ALA A 1225 56.88 -39.29 -16.59
N ARG A 1226 57.12 -39.40 -17.91
CA ARG A 1226 58.19 -40.23 -18.46
C ARG A 1226 59.54 -39.58 -18.13
N ILE A 1227 60.40 -40.40 -17.53
CA ILE A 1227 61.84 -40.21 -17.42
C ILE A 1227 62.45 -40.24 -18.83
N VAL A 1228 63.26 -39.24 -19.15
CA VAL A 1228 64.23 -39.18 -20.26
C VAL A 1228 65.38 -38.33 -19.69
N ASP A 1229 66.59 -38.84 -19.40
CA ASP A 1229 67.48 -39.68 -20.21
C ASP A 1229 68.43 -40.56 -19.36
N GLY A 1230 68.59 -41.83 -19.77
CA GLY A 1230 69.89 -42.33 -20.25
C GLY A 1230 71.05 -42.63 -19.27
N ARG A 1231 70.83 -43.41 -18.21
CA ARG A 1231 71.65 -44.54 -17.73
C ARG A 1231 71.11 -45.10 -16.43
#